data_AF-A0A1E7J390-F1
#
_entry.id   AF-A0A1E7J390-F1
#
_cell.length_a   1.000
_cell.length_b   1.000
_cell.length_c   1.000
_cell.angle_alpha   90.00
_cell.angle_beta   90.00
_cell.angle_gamma   90.00
#
_symmetry.space_group_name_H-M   'P 1'
#
loop_
_entity.id
_entity.type
_entity.pdbx_description
1 polymer ?
#
loop_
_entity_poly.entity_id
_entity_poly.type
_entity_poly.pdbx_seq_one_letter_code
_entity_poly.pdbx_strand_id
1 'polypeptide(L)'
;MSNRVAVIGVGMTKFMRRAKEAPGELAAQAVRMALEDAGLSIDDIDAVTLGTAPDAFDGVHMKGEHLIAGAGGANKPYMRHFIGGATGVMSPIHGWMHVASGKYNSCMVVAEEKMSPCTPHPAGAFITIFDRVTEQPLELTLIHIFALEMARFMHVYGYSERDLAEISAMIKRNALNHPAAQIAVDITADDVLNSPVLSSPVKRLDISPTSDAAVAIIMVNERIARTLKKAPVFIEGVGFRLETAYWCARDLCYPDYVAMAARDAYKMAGVVDPARDIDFFEPYDPFDYKALHHLNALLLDKSGRTVKDLFESGNLHRDGSHPLCPSGGALGVGNPIAATGLMKIAELYFQLSGQAGKRQLQRRLRRGVAQAWGDLMQAGTVVVMGSDGASPVTKSRWNDMKPEDLPGTPIKSVDDVPNISDAPDLRYAWDNGFAISTYLDGLKKGKIRGSFDSRTNRMMVPARPFSEIADLAPVTNYFNIPDTGVVKTFTISHVNWDSSPLPKGKVNIFAVIALDGIVEDMGLVHKLGDIDPKKVKIGMRVKAVWKSESKRTGDILDIKYFAPLGRKKAKLNIEQIKPVEVDVLSMSQKLGKIPLSYRYTAGVGGSKFYTDLANGEINGTYCAERDEVMIPPAMFDEESFTMLDPEKDARTINPGSGYIRSFTVVCEDRQGDLLDKKKVLVQVEFPDVAGSIFGLLQLKDDDVFEEGSAVKLVKPKKIDGPDKVVFKLK
;
A
#
# COMPACT_ATOMS: atom_id res chain seq x y z
N MET A 1 -15.84 -27.38 14.61
CA MET A 1 -16.88 -26.34 14.66
C MET A 1 -16.23 -25.04 14.23
N SER A 2 -16.61 -24.44 13.10
CA SER A 2 -16.15 -23.09 12.75
C SER A 2 -17.15 -22.09 13.31
N ASN A 3 -16.71 -21.17 14.16
CA ASN A 3 -17.57 -20.07 14.61
C ASN A 3 -17.87 -19.16 13.42
N ARG A 4 -19.14 -18.91 13.11
CA ARG A 4 -19.49 -17.84 12.15
C ARG A 4 -19.06 -16.50 12.75
N VAL A 5 -18.56 -15.62 11.90
CA VAL A 5 -18.02 -14.31 12.28
C VAL A 5 -18.85 -13.23 11.61
N ALA A 6 -19.27 -12.24 12.39
CA ALA A 6 -20.02 -11.08 11.91
C ALA A 6 -19.25 -9.79 12.13
N VAL A 7 -19.40 -8.85 11.19
CA VAL A 7 -19.03 -7.45 11.39
C VAL A 7 -20.18 -6.74 12.09
N ILE A 8 -19.86 -6.00 13.15
CA ILE A 8 -20.86 -5.34 14.02
C ILE A 8 -20.61 -3.83 14.23
N GLY A 9 -19.42 -3.34 13.86
CA GLY A 9 -19.01 -1.96 14.07
C GLY A 9 -18.05 -1.52 12.98
N VAL A 10 -18.19 -0.28 12.53
CA VAL A 10 -17.31 0.36 11.55
C VAL A 10 -16.97 1.78 12.00
N GLY A 11 -15.71 2.17 11.82
CA GLY A 11 -15.22 3.54 11.93
C GLY A 11 -14.28 3.87 10.78
N MET A 12 -14.26 5.13 10.35
CA MET A 12 -13.31 5.61 9.34
C MET A 12 -13.09 7.10 9.45
N THR A 13 -11.89 7.55 9.09
CA THR A 13 -11.58 8.97 8.92
C THR A 13 -11.98 9.44 7.52
N LYS A 14 -11.97 10.75 7.30
CA LYS A 14 -11.96 11.32 5.94
C LYS A 14 -10.74 10.82 5.18
N PHE A 15 -10.93 10.59 3.88
CA PHE A 15 -9.83 10.32 2.97
C PHE A 15 -9.38 11.65 2.40
N MET A 16 -8.09 11.94 2.51
CA MET A 16 -7.57 13.24 2.11
C MET A 16 -6.15 13.14 1.58
N ARG A 17 -5.74 14.09 0.74
CA ARG A 17 -4.38 14.06 0.16
C ARG A 17 -3.29 14.10 1.23
N ARG A 18 -3.49 14.88 2.30
CA ARG A 18 -2.55 15.09 3.40
C ARG A 18 -3.33 15.40 4.68
N ALA A 19 -3.15 14.58 5.70
CA ALA A 19 -3.74 14.79 7.02
C ALA A 19 -2.78 15.55 7.96
N LYS A 20 -3.34 16.41 8.83
CA LYS A 20 -2.60 17.03 9.94
C LYS A 20 -2.22 15.98 10.98
N GLU A 21 -3.07 14.99 11.17
CA GLU A 21 -2.94 13.91 12.13
C GLU A 21 -1.74 13.01 11.84
N ALA A 22 -1.05 12.56 12.87
CA ALA A 22 -0.07 11.48 12.77
C ALA A 22 -0.78 10.14 12.48
N PRO A 23 -0.07 9.12 11.95
CA PRO A 23 -0.67 7.82 11.64
C PRO A 23 -1.44 7.20 12.83
N GLY A 24 -0.86 7.24 14.04
CA GLY A 24 -1.52 6.73 15.26
C GLY A 24 -2.78 7.51 15.65
N GLU A 25 -2.80 8.82 15.42
CA GLU A 25 -3.99 9.66 15.69
C GLU A 25 -5.14 9.32 14.72
N LEU A 26 -4.84 9.05 13.44
CA LEU A 26 -5.85 8.58 12.47
C LEU A 26 -6.43 7.22 12.88
N ALA A 27 -5.57 6.28 13.28
CA ALA A 27 -5.99 4.97 13.76
C ALA A 27 -6.92 5.09 14.99
N ALA A 28 -6.56 5.91 15.98
CA ALA A 28 -7.37 6.15 17.18
C ALA A 28 -8.77 6.69 16.84
N GLN A 29 -8.84 7.65 15.93
CA GLN A 29 -10.10 8.22 15.47
C GLN A 29 -11.01 7.15 14.82
N ALA A 30 -10.46 6.30 13.96
CA ALA A 30 -11.22 5.22 13.33
C ALA A 30 -11.65 4.15 14.34
N VAL A 31 -10.77 3.74 15.26
CA VAL A 31 -11.06 2.72 16.28
C VAL A 31 -12.15 3.18 17.23
N ARG A 32 -12.06 4.42 17.75
CA ARG A 32 -13.11 4.97 18.62
C ARG A 32 -14.47 4.98 17.94
N MET A 33 -14.53 5.39 16.67
CA MET A 33 -15.78 5.37 15.91
C MET A 33 -16.33 3.94 15.73
N ALA A 34 -15.47 2.95 15.52
CA ALA A 34 -15.88 1.56 15.38
C ALA A 34 -16.45 1.00 16.69
N LEU A 35 -15.81 1.32 17.83
CA LEU A 35 -16.27 0.98 19.18
C LEU A 35 -17.64 1.60 19.48
N GLU A 36 -17.78 2.90 19.25
CA GLU A 36 -19.06 3.62 19.37
C GLU A 36 -20.15 3.05 18.48
N ASP A 37 -19.82 2.71 17.22
CA ASP A 37 -20.78 2.09 16.32
C ASP A 37 -21.20 0.74 16.91
N ALA A 38 -20.27 -0.13 17.28
CA ALA A 38 -20.56 -1.44 17.87
C ALA A 38 -21.30 -1.38 19.22
N GLY A 39 -21.18 -0.27 19.96
CA GLY A 39 -21.64 -0.17 21.35
C GLY A 39 -20.77 -0.99 22.30
N LEU A 40 -19.46 -1.06 22.01
CA LEU A 40 -18.46 -1.78 22.78
C LEU A 40 -17.38 -0.83 23.30
N SER A 41 -16.65 -1.28 24.31
CA SER A 41 -15.44 -0.65 24.84
C SER A 41 -14.18 -1.38 24.35
N ILE A 42 -13.01 -0.77 24.55
CA ILE A 42 -11.74 -1.41 24.19
C ILE A 42 -11.49 -2.70 25.01
N ASP A 43 -12.05 -2.80 26.21
CA ASP A 43 -11.95 -3.98 27.07
C ASP A 43 -12.72 -5.19 26.52
N ASP A 44 -13.74 -4.96 25.69
CA ASP A 44 -14.50 -6.02 25.02
C ASP A 44 -13.73 -6.65 23.84
N ILE A 45 -12.56 -6.11 23.48
CA ILE A 45 -11.74 -6.56 22.35
C ILE A 45 -10.67 -7.53 22.82
N ASP A 46 -10.72 -8.77 22.34
CA ASP A 46 -9.76 -9.83 22.71
C ASP A 46 -8.43 -9.73 21.94
N ALA A 47 -8.46 -9.27 20.68
CA ALA A 47 -7.28 -9.22 19.81
C ALA A 47 -7.39 -8.11 18.75
N VAL A 48 -6.25 -7.70 18.18
CA VAL A 48 -6.15 -6.66 17.15
C VAL A 48 -5.36 -7.17 15.94
N THR A 49 -5.86 -6.87 14.74
CA THR A 49 -5.09 -7.02 13.51
C THR A 49 -4.93 -5.67 12.83
N LEU A 50 -3.76 -5.44 12.23
CA LEU A 50 -3.47 -4.18 11.55
C LEU A 50 -2.90 -4.43 10.16
N GLY A 51 -3.58 -3.88 9.16
CA GLY A 51 -3.10 -3.78 7.80
C GLY A 51 -2.54 -2.39 7.53
N THR A 52 -1.28 -2.30 7.12
CA THR A 52 -0.69 -1.05 6.66
C THR A 52 0.37 -1.35 5.62
N ALA A 53 0.47 -0.52 4.58
CA ALA A 53 1.35 -0.77 3.44
C ALA A 53 2.85 -0.65 3.83
N PRO A 54 3.81 -0.83 2.91
CA PRO A 54 5.18 -1.06 3.28
C PRO A 54 5.81 0.16 3.95
N ASP A 55 6.74 -0.12 4.85
CA ASP A 55 7.48 0.85 5.68
C ASP A 55 8.09 2.00 4.87
N ALA A 56 8.34 1.79 3.58
CA ALA A 56 8.89 2.78 2.66
C ALA A 56 8.03 4.05 2.52
N PHE A 57 6.72 4.04 2.83
CA PHE A 57 5.90 5.27 2.81
C PHE A 57 6.22 6.21 3.97
N ASP A 58 6.54 5.65 5.13
CA ASP A 58 6.72 6.39 6.38
C ASP A 58 8.17 6.37 6.86
N GLY A 59 9.07 5.63 6.21
CA GLY A 59 10.46 5.51 6.64
C GLY A 59 10.65 4.86 8.01
N VAL A 60 9.60 4.22 8.56
CA VAL A 60 9.60 3.56 9.87
C VAL A 60 9.48 2.05 9.68
N HIS A 61 10.52 1.30 10.04
CA HIS A 61 10.54 -0.17 9.88
C HIS A 61 9.48 -0.89 10.74
N MET A 62 9.22 -0.38 11.95
CA MET A 62 8.24 -0.93 12.89
C MET A 62 6.87 -0.26 12.73
N LYS A 63 6.43 -0.04 11.49
CA LYS A 63 5.24 0.78 11.21
C LYS A 63 3.99 0.30 11.98
N GLY A 64 3.81 -1.01 12.12
CA GLY A 64 2.64 -1.55 12.83
C GLY A 64 2.68 -1.27 14.34
N GLU A 65 3.85 -1.44 14.95
CA GLU A 65 4.11 -1.16 16.35
C GLU A 65 3.98 0.34 16.64
N HIS A 66 4.40 1.19 15.70
CA HIS A 66 4.23 2.65 15.78
C HIS A 66 2.75 3.09 15.85
N LEU A 67 1.84 2.24 15.38
CA LEU A 67 0.40 2.49 15.35
C LEU A 67 -0.36 1.87 16.53
N ILE A 68 0.31 1.09 17.39
CA ILE A 68 -0.36 0.17 18.31
C ILE A 68 -1.28 0.86 19.32
N ALA A 69 -0.87 2.03 19.82
CA ALA A 69 -1.64 2.84 20.77
C ALA A 69 -2.98 3.24 20.17
N GLY A 70 -2.97 3.89 19.00
CA GLY A 70 -4.20 4.30 18.32
C GLY A 70 -4.99 3.13 17.69
N ALA A 71 -4.32 2.03 17.34
CA ALA A 71 -5.00 0.82 16.87
C ALA A 71 -5.72 0.05 18.00
N GLY A 72 -5.51 0.43 19.26
CA GLY A 72 -6.08 -0.24 20.43
C GLY A 72 -5.48 -1.61 20.73
N GLY A 73 -4.25 -1.85 20.27
CA GLY A 73 -3.55 -3.13 20.46
C GLY A 73 -2.69 -3.19 21.72
N ALA A 74 -2.58 -2.10 22.49
CA ALA A 74 -1.80 -2.07 23.73
C ALA A 74 -2.28 -3.18 24.69
N ASN A 75 -1.34 -3.97 25.22
CA ASN A 75 -1.60 -5.11 26.10
C ASN A 75 -2.51 -6.22 25.53
N LYS A 76 -2.72 -6.25 24.21
CA LYS A 76 -3.55 -7.27 23.54
C LYS A 76 -2.72 -8.10 22.55
N PRO A 77 -3.12 -9.36 22.29
CA PRO A 77 -2.62 -10.10 21.14
C PRO A 77 -2.79 -9.30 19.86
N TYR A 78 -1.69 -9.12 19.13
CA TYR A 78 -1.62 -8.28 17.95
C TYR A 78 -0.82 -8.95 16.84
N MET A 79 -1.21 -8.69 15.58
CA MET A 79 -0.38 -9.04 14.43
C MET A 79 -0.56 -8.04 13.28
N ARG A 80 0.57 -7.58 12.74
CA ARG A 80 0.62 -6.85 11.46
C ARG A 80 0.66 -7.83 10.30
N HIS A 81 -0.07 -7.53 9.24
CA HIS A 81 0.10 -8.20 7.94
C HIS A 81 0.23 -7.17 6.82
N PHE A 82 0.99 -7.54 5.78
CA PHE A 82 1.19 -6.73 4.61
C PHE A 82 1.43 -7.61 3.37
N ILE A 83 0.63 -7.41 2.33
CA ILE A 83 0.71 -8.10 1.03
C ILE A 83 0.36 -7.12 -0.12
N GLY A 84 0.99 -5.96 -0.13
CA GLY A 84 0.73 -4.91 -1.11
C GLY A 84 -0.68 -4.33 -1.02
N GLY A 85 -1.27 -3.96 -2.16
CA GLY A 85 -2.66 -3.49 -2.24
C GLY A 85 -3.73 -4.50 -1.81
N ALA A 86 -3.39 -5.80 -1.70
CA ALA A 86 -4.32 -6.81 -1.20
C ALA A 86 -4.51 -6.73 0.33
N THR A 87 -3.65 -5.98 1.02
CA THR A 87 -3.65 -5.84 2.49
C THR A 87 -5.01 -5.46 3.06
N GLY A 88 -5.75 -4.56 2.42
CA GLY A 88 -7.02 -4.08 2.96
C GLY A 88 -8.13 -5.14 3.07
N VAL A 89 -8.22 -6.06 2.10
CA VAL A 89 -9.16 -7.21 2.17
C VAL A 89 -8.51 -8.41 2.87
N MET A 90 -7.18 -8.47 2.97
CA MET A 90 -6.50 -9.41 3.87
C MET A 90 -6.78 -9.11 5.36
N SER A 91 -6.92 -7.84 5.74
CA SER A 91 -7.20 -7.44 7.12
C SER A 91 -8.42 -8.12 7.75
N PRO A 92 -9.62 -8.10 7.14
CA PRO A 92 -10.76 -8.83 7.67
C PRO A 92 -10.58 -10.35 7.59
N ILE A 93 -9.81 -10.89 6.62
CA ILE A 93 -9.49 -12.33 6.57
C ILE A 93 -8.66 -12.72 7.80
N HIS A 94 -7.69 -11.88 8.19
CA HIS A 94 -6.85 -12.11 9.35
C HIS A 94 -7.65 -12.00 10.66
N GLY A 95 -8.48 -10.97 10.81
CA GLY A 95 -9.42 -10.87 11.92
C GLY A 95 -10.41 -12.04 11.99
N TRP A 96 -10.88 -12.50 10.82
CA TRP A 96 -11.71 -13.69 10.71
C TRP A 96 -10.98 -14.95 11.21
N MET A 97 -9.70 -15.16 10.88
CA MET A 97 -8.93 -16.32 11.38
C MET A 97 -8.90 -16.37 12.91
N HIS A 98 -8.73 -15.21 13.56
CA HIS A 98 -8.72 -15.10 15.02
C HIS A 98 -10.05 -15.51 15.65
N VAL A 99 -11.17 -15.00 15.15
CA VAL A 99 -12.50 -15.29 15.71
C VAL A 99 -13.03 -16.68 15.30
N ALA A 100 -12.86 -17.05 14.03
CA ALA A 100 -13.37 -18.30 13.46
C ALA A 100 -12.67 -19.54 14.05
N SER A 101 -11.40 -19.43 14.46
CA SER A 101 -10.67 -20.48 15.17
C SER A 101 -11.22 -20.76 16.58
N GLY A 102 -12.01 -19.85 17.14
CA GLY A 102 -12.49 -19.92 18.52
C GLY A 102 -11.45 -19.53 19.57
N LYS A 103 -10.25 -19.08 19.16
CA LYS A 103 -9.22 -18.57 20.07
C LYS A 103 -9.68 -17.29 20.77
N TYR A 104 -10.39 -16.43 20.05
CA TYR A 104 -10.92 -15.16 20.52
C TYR A 104 -12.40 -15.03 20.15
N ASN A 105 -13.16 -14.26 20.93
CA ASN A 105 -14.57 -13.98 20.67
C ASN A 105 -14.75 -12.70 19.83
N SER A 106 -13.84 -11.74 19.97
CA SER A 106 -13.85 -10.46 19.28
C SER A 106 -12.48 -10.14 18.68
N CYS A 107 -12.46 -9.39 17.58
CA CYS A 107 -11.24 -8.87 16.98
C CYS A 107 -11.49 -7.47 16.42
N MET A 108 -10.64 -6.52 16.80
CA MET A 108 -10.53 -5.24 16.11
C MET A 108 -9.66 -5.43 14.87
N VAL A 109 -10.12 -4.93 13.73
CA VAL A 109 -9.37 -4.96 12.47
C VAL A 109 -9.17 -3.52 12.04
N VAL A 110 -7.93 -3.07 12.03
CA VAL A 110 -7.56 -1.69 11.68
C VAL A 110 -6.80 -1.71 10.37
N ALA A 111 -7.06 -0.72 9.52
CA ALA A 111 -6.22 -0.44 8.36
C ALA A 111 -5.94 1.05 8.28
N GLU A 112 -4.66 1.41 8.24
CA GLU A 112 -4.21 2.80 8.24
C GLU A 112 -3.15 2.98 7.14
N GLU A 113 -3.24 4.11 6.44
CA GLU A 113 -2.16 4.56 5.57
C GLU A 113 -2.01 6.08 5.62
N LYS A 114 -0.77 6.53 5.81
CA LYS A 114 -0.35 7.92 5.59
C LYS A 114 0.70 7.97 4.48
N MET A 115 0.26 8.18 3.24
CA MET A 115 1.17 8.21 2.07
C MET A 115 1.89 9.55 1.91
N SER A 116 1.35 10.61 2.51
CA SER A 116 1.83 11.98 2.36
C SER A 116 3.25 12.31 2.87
N PRO A 117 3.91 11.52 3.74
CA PRO A 117 5.28 11.81 4.17
C PRO A 117 6.31 11.61 3.06
N CYS A 118 6.15 10.62 2.18
CA CYS A 118 7.14 10.33 1.14
C CYS A 118 7.17 11.42 0.04
N THR A 119 8.35 11.99 -0.21
CA THR A 119 8.58 13.12 -1.12
C THR A 119 9.51 12.76 -2.29
N PRO A 120 9.41 13.46 -3.44
CA PRO A 120 8.41 14.49 -3.77
C PRO A 120 7.01 13.89 -4.00
N HIS A 121 6.91 12.57 -4.15
CA HIS A 121 5.66 11.85 -4.33
C HIS A 121 5.76 10.42 -3.77
N PRO A 122 4.70 9.86 -3.16
CA PRO A 122 4.70 8.48 -2.65
C PRO A 122 4.96 7.42 -3.73
N ALA A 123 4.76 7.75 -5.01
CA ALA A 123 5.08 6.83 -6.10
C ALA A 123 6.54 6.37 -6.12
N GLY A 124 7.47 7.21 -5.63
CA GLY A 124 8.88 6.86 -5.53
C GLY A 124 9.13 5.70 -4.55
N ALA A 125 8.33 5.57 -3.49
CA ALA A 125 8.46 4.48 -2.52
C ALA A 125 8.28 3.10 -3.17
N PHE A 126 7.50 2.99 -4.24
CA PHE A 126 7.28 1.73 -4.94
C PHE A 126 8.52 1.20 -5.66
N ILE A 127 9.59 1.98 -5.84
CA ILE A 127 10.83 1.41 -6.37
C ILE A 127 11.37 0.26 -5.48
N THR A 128 10.96 0.26 -4.20
CA THR A 128 11.37 -0.75 -3.22
C THR A 128 10.72 -2.12 -3.39
N ILE A 129 9.65 -2.25 -4.19
CA ILE A 129 8.95 -3.54 -4.39
C ILE A 129 9.55 -4.38 -5.53
N PHE A 130 10.33 -3.78 -6.41
CA PHE A 130 10.97 -4.45 -7.56
C PHE A 130 12.24 -5.17 -7.15
N ASP A 131 12.66 -6.18 -7.92
CA ASP A 131 13.94 -6.84 -7.69
C ASP A 131 15.12 -5.87 -7.91
N ARG A 132 16.05 -5.83 -6.94
CA ARG A 132 17.20 -4.90 -6.92
C ARG A 132 18.16 -5.13 -8.08
N VAL A 133 18.27 -6.36 -8.56
CA VAL A 133 19.27 -6.78 -9.53
C VAL A 133 18.72 -6.65 -10.95
N THR A 134 17.49 -7.10 -11.17
CA THR A 134 16.95 -7.28 -12.53
C THR A 134 15.94 -6.22 -12.96
N GLU A 135 15.34 -5.47 -12.03
CA GLU A 135 14.18 -4.62 -12.35
C GLU A 135 14.35 -3.17 -11.92
N GLN A 136 14.85 -2.92 -10.71
CA GLN A 136 15.03 -1.56 -10.22
C GLN A 136 15.97 -0.68 -11.07
N PRO A 137 17.06 -1.19 -11.66
CA PRO A 137 17.89 -0.38 -12.55
C PRO A 137 17.12 0.16 -13.77
N LEU A 138 15.98 -0.47 -14.13
CA LEU A 138 15.10 0.02 -15.19
C LEU A 138 14.23 1.20 -14.74
N GLU A 139 14.18 1.48 -13.44
CA GLU A 139 13.42 2.56 -12.81
C GLU A 139 11.92 2.48 -13.13
N LEU A 140 11.37 1.26 -13.01
CA LEU A 140 9.93 1.01 -13.17
C LEU A 140 9.13 1.61 -12.00
N THR A 141 7.84 1.87 -12.26
CA THR A 141 6.88 2.35 -11.27
C THR A 141 5.60 1.55 -11.37
N LEU A 142 4.72 1.72 -10.38
CA LEU A 142 3.36 1.21 -10.49
C LEU A 142 2.62 1.75 -11.74
N ILE A 143 2.78 3.03 -12.09
CA ILE A 143 2.16 3.59 -13.30
C ILE A 143 2.62 2.81 -14.54
N HIS A 144 3.91 2.46 -14.62
CA HIS A 144 4.45 1.69 -15.75
C HIS A 144 3.86 0.28 -15.81
N ILE A 145 3.84 -0.47 -14.70
CA ILE A 145 3.32 -1.85 -14.71
C ILE A 145 1.82 -1.87 -15.05
N PHE A 146 1.06 -0.92 -14.54
CA PHE A 146 -0.38 -0.86 -14.80
C PHE A 146 -0.72 -0.37 -16.19
N ALA A 147 0.09 0.49 -16.77
CA ALA A 147 -0.10 0.86 -18.16
C ALA A 147 0.22 -0.31 -19.11
N LEU A 148 1.23 -1.14 -18.78
CA LEU A 148 1.50 -2.39 -19.51
C LEU A 148 0.34 -3.38 -19.38
N GLU A 149 -0.22 -3.54 -18.18
CA GLU A 149 -1.36 -4.41 -17.91
C GLU A 149 -2.65 -3.90 -18.59
N MET A 150 -2.95 -2.60 -18.50
CA MET A 150 -4.09 -1.95 -19.17
C MET A 150 -4.00 -2.10 -20.69
N ALA A 151 -2.82 -1.85 -21.29
CA ALA A 151 -2.61 -2.04 -22.72
C ALA A 151 -2.84 -3.50 -23.16
N ARG A 152 -2.40 -4.47 -22.33
CA ARG A 152 -2.61 -5.89 -22.59
C ARG A 152 -4.09 -6.28 -22.45
N PHE A 153 -4.78 -5.78 -21.42
CA PHE A 153 -6.20 -5.98 -21.17
C PHE A 153 -7.06 -5.43 -22.33
N MET A 154 -6.83 -4.19 -22.74
CA MET A 154 -7.52 -3.57 -23.88
C MET A 154 -7.31 -4.36 -25.16
N HIS A 155 -6.09 -4.82 -25.41
CA HIS A 155 -5.77 -5.60 -26.61
C HIS A 155 -6.49 -6.95 -26.65
N VAL A 156 -6.58 -7.65 -25.52
CA VAL A 156 -7.19 -8.99 -25.43
C VAL A 156 -8.72 -8.93 -25.41
N TYR A 157 -9.31 -8.01 -24.64
CA TYR A 157 -10.76 -7.93 -24.45
C TYR A 157 -11.45 -6.87 -25.33
N GLY A 158 -10.69 -6.09 -26.10
CA GLY A 158 -11.21 -5.14 -27.08
C GLY A 158 -11.91 -3.93 -26.44
N TYR A 159 -11.39 -3.43 -25.32
CA TYR A 159 -11.85 -2.17 -24.72
C TYR A 159 -11.12 -0.97 -25.34
N SER A 160 -11.86 0.12 -25.55
CA SER A 160 -11.32 1.41 -25.96
C SER A 160 -10.91 2.25 -24.73
N GLU A 161 -10.07 3.28 -24.94
CA GLU A 161 -9.78 4.24 -23.86
C GLU A 161 -11.04 4.98 -23.39
N ARG A 162 -12.03 5.15 -24.27
CA ARG A 162 -13.31 5.78 -23.95
C ARG A 162 -14.15 4.91 -23.02
N ASP A 163 -14.14 3.60 -23.21
CA ASP A 163 -14.87 2.65 -22.36
C ASP A 163 -14.34 2.72 -20.92
N LEU A 164 -13.02 2.75 -20.78
CA LEU A 164 -12.36 2.82 -19.47
C LEU A 164 -12.56 4.19 -18.81
N ALA A 165 -12.55 5.27 -19.60
CA ALA A 165 -12.91 6.61 -19.14
C ALA A 165 -14.36 6.70 -18.63
N GLU A 166 -15.31 6.00 -19.25
CA GLU A 166 -16.70 5.91 -18.78
C GLU A 166 -16.79 5.22 -17.41
N ILE A 167 -16.02 4.15 -17.19
CA ILE A 167 -15.91 3.50 -15.88
C ILE A 167 -15.32 4.45 -14.83
N SER A 168 -14.25 5.18 -15.18
CA SER A 168 -13.64 6.16 -14.28
C SER A 168 -14.63 7.24 -13.83
N ALA A 169 -15.39 7.80 -14.77
CA ALA A 169 -16.41 8.80 -14.51
C ALA A 169 -17.56 8.24 -13.66
N MET A 170 -18.05 7.04 -13.99
CA MET A 170 -19.11 6.35 -13.24
C MET A 170 -18.72 6.14 -11.77
N ILE A 171 -17.53 5.59 -11.52
CA ILE A 171 -17.08 5.27 -10.16
C ILE A 171 -16.89 6.56 -9.35
N LYS A 172 -16.32 7.62 -9.92
CA LYS A 172 -16.20 8.93 -9.23
C LYS A 172 -17.55 9.55 -8.90
N ARG A 173 -18.55 9.40 -9.78
CA ARG A 173 -19.93 9.84 -9.52
C ARG A 173 -20.58 9.06 -8.37
N ASN A 174 -20.30 7.76 -8.25
CA ASN A 174 -20.82 6.95 -7.14
C ASN A 174 -20.33 7.48 -5.77
N ALA A 175 -19.13 8.08 -5.71
CA ALA A 175 -18.55 8.64 -4.48
C ALA A 175 -19.25 9.92 -3.98
N LEU A 176 -20.10 10.59 -4.77
CA LEU A 176 -20.81 11.82 -4.37
C LEU A 176 -21.61 11.70 -3.07
N ASN A 177 -22.06 10.48 -2.76
CA ASN A 177 -22.85 10.18 -1.57
C ASN A 177 -22.07 9.42 -0.49
N HIS A 178 -20.74 9.35 -0.61
CA HIS A 178 -19.88 8.71 0.38
C HIS A 178 -19.25 9.76 1.30
N PRO A 179 -19.53 9.74 2.62
CA PRO A 179 -19.12 10.83 3.53
C PRO A 179 -17.59 10.96 3.64
N ALA A 180 -16.84 9.87 3.48
CA ALA A 180 -15.38 9.90 3.58
C ALA A 180 -14.63 10.28 2.30
N ALA A 181 -15.33 10.54 1.18
CA ALA A 181 -14.69 10.61 -0.14
C ALA A 181 -13.80 11.84 -0.35
N GLN A 182 -12.63 11.61 -0.96
CA GLN A 182 -11.65 12.64 -1.31
C GLN A 182 -11.96 13.31 -2.66
N ILE A 183 -12.39 12.54 -3.66
CA ILE A 183 -12.63 13.00 -5.05
C ILE A 183 -14.03 12.55 -5.49
N ALA A 184 -15.01 12.95 -4.70
CA ALA A 184 -16.42 12.88 -5.07
C ALA A 184 -16.71 13.96 -6.13
N VAL A 185 -16.79 13.57 -7.41
CA VAL A 185 -16.98 14.50 -8.52
C VAL A 185 -17.86 13.90 -9.61
N ASP A 186 -18.74 14.73 -10.17
CA ASP A 186 -19.50 14.40 -11.37
C ASP A 186 -18.74 14.87 -12.61
N ILE A 187 -18.04 13.95 -13.27
CA ILE A 187 -17.30 14.19 -14.51
C ILE A 187 -17.82 13.29 -15.63
N THR A 188 -17.38 13.60 -16.84
CA THR A 188 -17.67 12.84 -18.07
C THR A 188 -16.46 12.02 -18.51
N ALA A 189 -16.68 11.06 -19.43
CA ALA A 189 -15.58 10.34 -20.07
C ALA A 189 -14.66 11.29 -20.86
N ASP A 190 -15.19 12.36 -21.43
CA ASP A 190 -14.40 13.36 -22.16
C ASP A 190 -13.45 14.12 -21.23
N ASP A 191 -13.87 14.43 -20.00
CA ASP A 191 -12.98 15.03 -18.99
C ASP A 191 -11.80 14.12 -18.68
N VAL A 192 -12.06 12.81 -18.57
CA VAL A 192 -11.03 11.80 -18.31
C VAL A 192 -10.07 11.67 -19.49
N LEU A 193 -10.60 11.56 -20.72
CA LEU A 193 -9.82 11.46 -21.96
C LEU A 193 -8.94 12.69 -22.21
N ASN A 194 -9.42 13.88 -21.84
CA ASN A 194 -8.68 15.14 -21.98
C ASN A 194 -7.68 15.40 -20.84
N SER A 195 -7.64 14.53 -19.81
CA SER A 195 -6.71 14.67 -18.70
C SER A 195 -5.26 14.32 -19.10
N PRO A 196 -4.23 14.83 -18.37
CA PRO A 196 -2.84 14.61 -18.75
C PRO A 196 -2.47 13.12 -18.86
N VAL A 197 -1.86 12.74 -19.99
CA VAL A 197 -1.29 11.40 -20.17
C VAL A 197 -0.06 11.26 -19.27
N LEU A 198 -0.05 10.22 -18.44
CA LEU A 198 1.10 9.89 -17.59
C LEU A 198 1.94 8.80 -18.23
N SER A 199 1.29 7.69 -18.60
CA SER A 199 1.92 6.58 -19.32
C SER A 199 0.88 5.90 -20.19
N SER A 200 0.84 6.23 -21.47
CA SER A 200 -0.21 5.74 -22.39
C SER A 200 -0.36 4.22 -22.29
N PRO A 201 -1.59 3.70 -22.14
CA PRO A 201 -2.89 4.39 -22.27
C PRO A 201 -3.37 5.19 -21.03
N VAL A 202 -2.68 5.10 -19.90
CA VAL A 202 -3.07 5.70 -18.62
C VAL A 202 -2.90 7.23 -18.60
N LYS A 203 -3.98 7.91 -18.20
CA LYS A 203 -4.07 9.35 -17.93
C LYS A 203 -4.31 9.63 -16.45
N ARG A 204 -4.22 10.91 -16.08
CA ARG A 204 -4.32 11.36 -14.69
C ARG A 204 -5.63 10.95 -14.03
N LEU A 205 -6.76 11.07 -14.73
CA LEU A 205 -8.07 10.76 -14.16
C LEU A 205 -8.42 9.27 -14.22
N ASP A 206 -7.61 8.43 -14.88
CA ASP A 206 -7.75 6.97 -14.86
C ASP A 206 -7.26 6.36 -13.53
N ILE A 207 -6.47 7.12 -12.74
CA ILE A 207 -5.81 6.67 -11.51
C ILE A 207 -6.50 7.25 -10.28
N SER A 208 -6.58 6.46 -9.20
CA SER A 208 -6.97 6.92 -7.87
C SER A 208 -6.00 7.99 -7.31
N PRO A 209 -6.46 8.90 -6.44
CA PRO A 209 -5.54 9.84 -5.79
C PRO A 209 -4.68 9.18 -4.73
N THR A 210 -3.57 9.83 -4.41
CA THR A 210 -2.82 9.59 -3.17
C THR A 210 -3.62 10.10 -1.98
N SER A 211 -3.67 9.32 -0.90
CA SER A 211 -4.55 9.59 0.23
C SER A 211 -3.93 9.14 1.55
N ASP A 212 -4.28 9.85 2.61
CA ASP A 212 -4.12 9.48 4.01
C ASP A 212 -5.50 9.17 4.59
N ALA A 213 -5.65 8.04 5.29
CA ALA A 213 -6.84 7.71 6.09
C ALA A 213 -6.62 6.48 7.00
N ALA A 214 -7.54 6.28 7.94
CA ALA A 214 -7.72 5.02 8.65
C ALA A 214 -9.17 4.52 8.58
N VAL A 215 -9.32 3.20 8.60
CA VAL A 215 -10.60 2.48 8.71
C VAL A 215 -10.44 1.41 9.79
N ALA A 216 -11.47 1.18 10.59
CA ALA A 216 -11.53 0.11 11.57
C ALA A 216 -12.87 -0.61 11.49
N ILE A 217 -12.87 -1.93 11.67
CA ILE A 217 -14.07 -2.73 11.83
C ILE A 217 -13.93 -3.64 13.05
N ILE A 218 -15.08 -3.99 13.65
CA ILE A 218 -15.12 -4.95 14.76
C ILE A 218 -15.82 -6.22 14.30
N MET A 219 -15.12 -7.33 14.48
CA MET A 219 -15.60 -8.67 14.21
C MET A 219 -15.87 -9.42 15.51
N VAL A 220 -16.99 -10.12 15.59
CA VAL A 220 -17.34 -10.98 16.74
C VAL A 220 -17.92 -12.30 16.28
N ASN A 221 -17.85 -13.31 17.17
CA ASN A 221 -18.52 -14.57 16.91
C ASN A 221 -20.05 -14.42 16.92
N GLU A 222 -20.72 -15.39 16.29
CA GLU A 222 -22.18 -15.39 16.14
C GLU A 222 -22.95 -15.28 17.46
N ARG A 223 -22.44 -15.89 18.55
CA ARG A 223 -23.08 -15.81 19.87
C ARG A 223 -23.18 -14.37 20.33
N ILE A 224 -22.10 -13.59 20.26
CA ILE A 224 -22.10 -12.18 20.63
C ILE A 224 -22.92 -11.37 19.61
N ALA A 225 -22.72 -11.61 18.31
CA ALA A 225 -23.41 -10.89 17.24
C ALA A 225 -24.94 -10.92 17.42
N ARG A 226 -25.50 -12.07 17.82
CA ARG A 226 -26.94 -12.26 18.04
C ARG A 226 -27.47 -11.63 19.32
N THR A 227 -26.62 -11.29 20.28
CA THR A 227 -27.04 -10.53 21.49
C THR A 227 -27.12 -9.03 21.26
N LEU A 228 -26.47 -8.53 20.21
CA LEU A 228 -26.48 -7.11 19.88
C LEU A 228 -27.76 -6.75 19.11
N LYS A 229 -28.31 -5.56 19.39
CA LYS A 229 -29.49 -5.02 18.69
C LYS A 229 -29.11 -4.42 17.33
N LYS A 230 -28.37 -5.18 16.51
CA LYS A 230 -27.90 -4.79 15.18
C LYS A 230 -28.28 -5.87 14.16
N ALA A 231 -28.26 -5.52 12.87
CA ALA A 231 -28.32 -6.49 11.79
C ALA A 231 -26.89 -7.00 11.50
N PRO A 232 -26.49 -8.18 12.02
CA PRO A 232 -25.15 -8.68 11.79
C PRO A 232 -24.96 -9.04 10.32
N VAL A 233 -23.81 -8.66 9.76
CA VAL A 233 -23.40 -9.09 8.41
C VAL A 233 -22.27 -10.10 8.55
N PHE A 234 -22.50 -11.31 8.07
CA PHE A 234 -21.59 -12.44 8.28
C PHE A 234 -20.57 -12.56 7.15
N ILE A 235 -19.35 -12.95 7.51
CA ILE A 235 -18.36 -13.43 6.56
C ILE A 235 -18.79 -14.83 6.11
N GLU A 236 -19.26 -14.95 4.88
CA GLU A 236 -19.73 -16.23 4.31
C GLU A 236 -18.62 -16.95 3.54
N GLY A 237 -17.64 -16.23 3.01
CA GLY A 237 -16.53 -16.82 2.28
C GLY A 237 -15.27 -15.99 2.34
N VAL A 238 -14.13 -16.65 2.48
CA VAL A 238 -12.80 -16.03 2.41
C VAL A 238 -11.92 -16.80 1.45
N GLY A 239 -11.08 -16.09 0.70
CA GLY A 239 -10.10 -16.70 -0.17
C GLY A 239 -8.94 -15.76 -0.41
N PHE A 240 -7.72 -16.29 -0.41
CA PHE A 240 -6.51 -15.53 -0.70
C PHE A 240 -5.45 -16.41 -1.34
N ARG A 241 -4.72 -15.84 -2.30
CA ARG A 241 -3.63 -16.51 -3.03
C ARG A 241 -2.56 -15.50 -3.42
N LEU A 242 -1.33 -15.98 -3.43
CA LEU A 242 -0.17 -15.25 -3.93
C LEU A 242 0.48 -16.05 -5.07
N GLU A 243 0.86 -15.34 -6.12
CA GLU A 243 1.70 -15.80 -7.23
C GLU A 243 3.16 -15.35 -7.00
N THR A 244 4.10 -15.84 -7.81
CA THR A 244 5.51 -15.39 -7.71
C THR A 244 5.72 -13.92 -8.09
N ALA A 245 6.79 -13.34 -7.53
CA ALA A 245 7.31 -12.00 -7.82
C ALA A 245 7.76 -11.80 -9.27
N TYR A 246 7.93 -12.87 -10.03
CA TYR A 246 8.30 -12.81 -11.44
C TYR A 246 7.10 -12.43 -12.30
N TRP A 247 6.71 -11.17 -12.26
CA TRP A 247 5.46 -10.70 -12.86
C TRP A 247 5.41 -10.76 -14.38
N CYS A 248 6.57 -10.73 -15.05
CA CYS A 248 6.67 -10.99 -16.48
C CYS A 248 6.62 -12.48 -16.84
N ALA A 249 6.44 -13.38 -15.87
CA ALA A 249 6.43 -14.83 -16.08
C ALA A 249 5.03 -15.41 -16.37
N ARG A 250 4.06 -14.53 -16.63
CA ARG A 250 2.65 -14.81 -16.90
C ARG A 250 2.09 -13.79 -17.90
N ASP A 251 0.95 -14.10 -18.53
CA ASP A 251 0.21 -13.08 -19.27
C ASP A 251 -0.43 -12.08 -18.30
N LEU A 252 -0.36 -10.79 -18.65
CA LEU A 252 -0.88 -9.69 -17.84
C LEU A 252 -2.36 -9.40 -18.12
N CYS A 253 -3.00 -10.13 -19.03
CA CYS A 253 -4.41 -9.87 -19.39
C CYS A 253 -5.42 -10.35 -18.34
N TYR A 254 -5.09 -11.37 -17.54
CA TYR A 254 -6.02 -12.01 -16.61
C TYR A 254 -5.33 -12.32 -15.27
N PRO A 255 -5.92 -12.01 -14.11
CA PRO A 255 -5.27 -12.17 -12.83
C PRO A 255 -5.68 -13.51 -12.21
N ASP A 256 -5.01 -14.60 -12.62
CA ASP A 256 -5.38 -15.97 -12.20
C ASP A 256 -5.36 -16.16 -10.67
N TYR A 257 -4.46 -15.50 -9.94
CA TYR A 257 -4.42 -15.55 -8.47
C TYR A 257 -5.68 -14.96 -7.82
N VAL A 258 -6.32 -13.94 -8.43
CA VAL A 258 -7.64 -13.45 -7.98
C VAL A 258 -8.71 -14.50 -8.26
N ALA A 259 -8.67 -15.14 -9.43
CA ALA A 259 -9.61 -16.21 -9.76
C ALA A 259 -9.51 -17.40 -8.82
N MET A 260 -8.29 -17.78 -8.41
CA MET A 260 -8.08 -18.82 -7.40
C MET A 260 -8.62 -18.40 -6.03
N ALA A 261 -8.38 -17.17 -5.59
CA ALA A 261 -8.94 -16.63 -4.35
C ALA A 261 -10.48 -16.56 -4.39
N ALA A 262 -11.07 -16.18 -5.52
CA ALA A 262 -12.51 -16.15 -5.72
C ALA A 262 -13.12 -17.55 -5.62
N ARG A 263 -12.49 -18.57 -6.23
CA ARG A 263 -12.94 -19.97 -6.12
C ARG A 263 -13.01 -20.45 -4.67
N ASP A 264 -11.99 -20.14 -3.88
CA ASP A 264 -11.96 -20.49 -2.45
C ASP A 264 -13.10 -19.81 -1.68
N ALA A 265 -13.25 -18.49 -1.85
CA ALA A 265 -14.29 -17.72 -1.18
C ALA A 265 -15.70 -18.18 -1.58
N TYR A 266 -15.93 -18.42 -2.87
CA TYR A 266 -17.23 -18.86 -3.40
C TYR A 266 -17.57 -20.28 -2.99
N LYS A 267 -16.59 -21.18 -2.95
CA LYS A 267 -16.78 -22.54 -2.42
C LYS A 267 -17.21 -22.49 -0.96
N MET A 268 -16.57 -21.65 -0.15
CA MET A 268 -16.92 -21.48 1.27
C MET A 268 -18.32 -20.85 1.43
N ALA A 269 -18.66 -19.85 0.63
CA ALA A 269 -19.95 -19.16 0.68
C ALA A 269 -21.11 -19.93 0.00
N GLY A 270 -20.84 -21.04 -0.70
CA GLY A 270 -21.85 -21.73 -1.51
C GLY A 270 -22.39 -20.84 -2.65
N VAL A 271 -21.50 -20.08 -3.29
CA VAL A 271 -21.79 -19.34 -4.52
C VAL A 271 -21.48 -20.26 -5.70
N VAL A 272 -22.48 -20.50 -6.55
CA VAL A 272 -22.36 -21.42 -7.70
C VAL A 272 -22.30 -20.63 -9.00
N ASP A 273 -23.12 -19.59 -9.11
CA ASP A 273 -23.17 -18.68 -10.25
C ASP A 273 -22.96 -17.25 -9.73
N PRO A 274 -21.73 -16.71 -9.79
CA PRO A 274 -21.43 -15.38 -9.26
C PRO A 274 -22.26 -14.25 -9.88
N ALA A 275 -22.71 -14.39 -11.14
CA ALA A 275 -23.55 -13.37 -11.78
C ALA A 275 -24.96 -13.33 -11.16
N ARG A 276 -25.47 -14.47 -10.70
CA ARG A 276 -26.79 -14.55 -10.06
C ARG A 276 -26.73 -14.42 -8.53
N ASP A 277 -25.68 -14.95 -7.92
CA ASP A 277 -25.61 -15.19 -6.47
C ASP A 277 -24.93 -14.03 -5.71
N ILE A 278 -24.33 -13.05 -6.41
CA ILE A 278 -23.72 -11.83 -5.85
C ILE A 278 -24.52 -10.60 -6.29
N ASP A 279 -24.96 -9.78 -5.33
CA ASP A 279 -25.81 -8.63 -5.62
C ASP A 279 -25.04 -7.34 -5.92
N PHE A 280 -23.76 -7.23 -5.55
CA PHE A 280 -22.92 -6.06 -5.87
C PHE A 280 -21.44 -6.35 -5.63
N PHE A 281 -20.58 -5.57 -6.29
CA PHE A 281 -19.15 -5.83 -6.37
C PHE A 281 -18.35 -4.61 -5.91
N GLU A 282 -17.40 -4.83 -5.01
CA GLU A 282 -16.39 -3.87 -4.57
C GLU A 282 -14.96 -4.40 -4.87
N PRO A 283 -14.56 -4.52 -6.15
CA PRO A 283 -13.18 -4.87 -6.51
C PRO A 283 -12.22 -3.72 -6.25
N TYR A 284 -10.94 -4.00 -6.04
CA TYR A 284 -9.95 -2.95 -5.86
C TYR A 284 -9.61 -2.28 -7.20
N ASP A 285 -9.82 -0.97 -7.25
CA ASP A 285 -9.85 -0.17 -8.48
C ASP A 285 -8.88 1.02 -8.44
N PRO A 286 -7.57 0.85 -8.15
CA PRO A 286 -6.62 1.98 -8.17
C PRO A 286 -6.47 2.59 -9.57
N PHE A 287 -6.87 1.85 -10.61
CA PHE A 287 -6.94 2.25 -12.01
C PHE A 287 -8.31 1.80 -12.56
N ASP A 288 -8.92 2.59 -13.43
CA ASP A 288 -10.26 2.32 -13.98
C ASP A 288 -10.47 0.91 -14.57
N TYR A 289 -9.54 0.43 -15.41
CA TYR A 289 -9.63 -0.90 -16.01
C TYR A 289 -9.54 -2.02 -14.97
N LYS A 290 -8.93 -1.78 -13.79
CA LYS A 290 -8.83 -2.80 -12.74
C LYS A 290 -10.20 -3.21 -12.23
N ALA A 291 -11.18 -2.30 -12.23
CA ALA A 291 -12.54 -2.64 -11.84
C ALA A 291 -13.10 -3.75 -12.75
N LEU A 292 -12.94 -3.63 -14.08
CA LEU A 292 -13.39 -4.64 -15.05
C LEU A 292 -12.48 -5.87 -15.07
N HIS A 293 -11.17 -5.68 -14.99
CA HIS A 293 -10.17 -6.75 -14.97
C HIS A 293 -10.41 -7.71 -13.80
N HIS A 294 -10.71 -7.16 -12.61
CA HIS A 294 -11.04 -7.97 -11.44
C HIS A 294 -12.43 -8.59 -11.52
N LEU A 295 -13.43 -7.97 -12.14
CA LEU A 295 -14.74 -8.60 -12.37
C LEU A 295 -14.61 -9.90 -13.20
N ASN A 296 -13.78 -9.90 -14.25
CA ASN A 296 -13.48 -11.13 -15.01
C ASN A 296 -12.89 -12.23 -14.11
N ALA A 297 -12.05 -11.83 -13.16
CA ALA A 297 -11.36 -12.73 -12.23
C ALA A 297 -12.19 -13.13 -11.01
N LEU A 298 -13.23 -12.37 -10.68
CA LEU A 298 -14.30 -12.77 -9.79
C LEU A 298 -15.26 -13.78 -10.45
N LEU A 299 -14.76 -14.49 -11.46
CA LEU A 299 -15.40 -15.61 -12.14
C LEU A 299 -16.75 -15.28 -12.78
N LEU A 300 -17.01 -14.01 -13.09
CA LEU A 300 -18.14 -13.66 -13.96
C LEU A 300 -17.93 -14.25 -15.36
N ASP A 301 -16.76 -14.01 -15.95
CA ASP A 301 -16.36 -14.64 -17.22
C ASP A 301 -14.86 -14.42 -17.52
N LYS A 302 -14.09 -15.50 -17.69
CA LYS A 302 -12.68 -15.41 -18.11
C LYS A 302 -12.53 -14.90 -19.56
N SER A 303 -13.54 -15.12 -20.40
CA SER A 303 -13.56 -14.63 -21.78
C SER A 303 -13.79 -13.11 -21.88
N GLY A 304 -14.24 -12.48 -20.79
CA GLY A 304 -14.49 -11.05 -20.68
C GLY A 304 -15.75 -10.56 -21.39
N ARG A 305 -16.49 -11.44 -22.08
CA ARG A 305 -17.72 -11.06 -22.78
C ARG A 305 -18.80 -10.64 -21.81
N THR A 306 -19.03 -11.41 -20.75
CA THR A 306 -20.09 -11.07 -19.78
C THR A 306 -19.85 -9.72 -19.12
N VAL A 307 -18.63 -9.41 -18.70
CA VAL A 307 -18.31 -8.11 -18.07
C VAL A 307 -18.45 -6.97 -19.08
N LYS A 308 -18.08 -7.20 -20.34
CA LYS A 308 -18.31 -6.23 -21.42
C LYS A 308 -19.78 -5.99 -21.69
N ASP A 309 -20.59 -7.05 -21.77
CA ASP A 309 -22.04 -6.95 -21.96
C ASP A 309 -22.70 -6.19 -20.80
N LEU A 310 -22.29 -6.47 -19.55
CA LEU A 310 -22.78 -5.75 -18.37
C LEU A 310 -22.41 -4.26 -18.40
N PHE A 311 -21.22 -3.93 -18.89
CA PHE A 311 -20.80 -2.55 -19.07
C PHE A 311 -21.64 -1.86 -20.15
N GLU A 312 -21.71 -2.43 -21.36
CA GLU A 312 -22.41 -1.83 -22.51
C GLU A 312 -23.92 -1.70 -22.27
N SER A 313 -24.51 -2.61 -21.49
CA SER A 313 -25.93 -2.55 -21.14
C SER A 313 -26.24 -1.62 -19.95
N GLY A 314 -25.23 -0.95 -19.37
CA GLY A 314 -25.39 -0.10 -18.19
C GLY A 314 -25.67 -0.86 -16.89
N ASN A 315 -25.53 -2.19 -16.87
CA ASN A 315 -25.84 -3.00 -15.69
C ASN A 315 -24.83 -2.84 -14.55
N LEU A 316 -23.66 -2.26 -14.82
CA LEU A 316 -22.65 -1.92 -13.80
C LEU A 316 -22.95 -0.61 -13.06
N HIS A 317 -23.90 0.21 -13.53
CA HIS A 317 -24.34 1.40 -12.81
C HIS A 317 -24.95 1.04 -11.45
N ARG A 318 -25.00 2.00 -10.53
CA ARG A 318 -25.48 1.79 -9.16
C ARG A 318 -26.94 1.29 -9.10
N ASP A 319 -27.75 1.65 -10.08
CA ASP A 319 -29.14 1.22 -10.26
C ASP A 319 -29.30 0.01 -11.21
N GLY A 320 -28.19 -0.47 -11.78
CA GLY A 320 -28.15 -1.63 -12.64
C GLY A 320 -28.28 -2.95 -11.89
N SER A 321 -28.29 -4.07 -12.64
CA SER A 321 -28.43 -5.40 -12.06
C SER A 321 -27.18 -5.90 -11.33
N HIS A 322 -25.98 -5.39 -11.68
CA HIS A 322 -24.70 -5.78 -11.10
C HIS A 322 -23.88 -4.54 -10.66
N PRO A 323 -24.35 -3.76 -9.67
CA PRO A 323 -23.69 -2.53 -9.25
C PRO A 323 -22.20 -2.72 -8.94
N LEU A 324 -21.36 -1.92 -9.60
CA LEU A 324 -19.91 -1.90 -9.44
C LEU A 324 -19.49 -0.67 -8.63
N CYS A 325 -18.73 -0.92 -7.56
CA CYS A 325 -18.22 0.11 -6.64
C CYS A 325 -19.32 1.11 -6.23
N PRO A 326 -20.44 0.67 -5.61
CA PRO A 326 -21.47 1.59 -5.12
C PRO A 326 -20.94 2.61 -4.10
N SER A 327 -19.83 2.30 -3.40
CA SER A 327 -19.09 3.26 -2.56
C SER A 327 -18.48 4.43 -3.34
N GLY A 328 -18.18 4.23 -4.62
CA GLY A 328 -17.30 5.08 -5.42
C GLY A 328 -15.83 4.68 -5.41
N GLY A 329 -15.48 3.54 -4.81
CA GLY A 329 -14.20 2.85 -4.98
C GLY A 329 -12.96 3.67 -4.63
N ALA A 330 -11.79 3.17 -5.01
CA ALA A 330 -10.53 3.88 -4.82
C ALA A 330 -10.46 5.16 -5.68
N LEU A 331 -11.10 5.15 -6.86
CA LEU A 331 -11.09 6.27 -7.80
C LEU A 331 -11.80 7.52 -7.29
N GLY A 332 -12.89 7.35 -6.54
CA GLY A 332 -13.68 8.45 -5.98
C GLY A 332 -13.44 8.67 -4.49
N VAL A 333 -13.44 7.61 -3.68
CA VAL A 333 -13.26 7.74 -2.21
C VAL A 333 -11.82 8.10 -1.87
N GLY A 334 -10.84 7.48 -2.53
CA GLY A 334 -9.42 7.68 -2.30
C GLY A 334 -8.67 6.37 -2.05
N ASN A 335 -7.34 6.41 -2.15
CA ASN A 335 -6.51 5.21 -2.11
C ASN A 335 -5.40 5.17 -1.04
N PRO A 336 -5.73 5.33 0.27
CA PRO A 336 -4.85 4.92 1.35
C PRO A 336 -4.81 3.39 1.37
N ILE A 337 -3.76 2.82 0.77
CA ILE A 337 -3.68 1.44 0.24
C ILE A 337 -4.43 0.39 1.07
N ALA A 338 -4.08 0.20 2.36
CA ALA A 338 -4.75 -0.78 3.20
C ALA A 338 -6.17 -0.34 3.60
N ALA A 339 -6.34 0.92 3.98
CA ALA A 339 -7.62 1.48 4.39
C ALA A 339 -8.70 1.42 3.28
N THR A 340 -8.33 1.53 2.00
CA THR A 340 -9.27 1.39 0.88
C THR A 340 -9.89 0.01 0.79
N GLY A 341 -9.09 -1.05 0.93
CA GLY A 341 -9.64 -2.41 0.90
C GLY A 341 -10.55 -2.68 2.10
N LEU A 342 -10.24 -2.10 3.27
CA LEU A 342 -11.12 -2.21 4.44
C LEU A 342 -12.38 -1.35 4.32
N MET A 343 -12.30 -0.18 3.66
CA MET A 343 -13.47 0.64 3.30
C MET A 343 -14.45 -0.14 2.41
N LYS A 344 -13.93 -0.92 1.45
CA LYS A 344 -14.76 -1.79 0.60
C LYS A 344 -15.52 -2.84 1.40
N ILE A 345 -14.89 -3.39 2.44
CA ILE A 345 -15.51 -4.34 3.38
C ILE A 345 -16.55 -3.65 4.26
N ALA A 346 -16.25 -2.44 4.73
CA ALA A 346 -17.22 -1.58 5.42
C ALA A 346 -18.43 -1.27 4.53
N GLU A 347 -18.24 -1.01 3.24
CA GLU A 347 -19.35 -0.80 2.31
C GLU A 347 -20.21 -2.05 2.14
N LEU A 348 -19.61 -3.25 2.12
CA LEU A 348 -20.41 -4.49 2.14
C LEU A 348 -21.31 -4.52 3.38
N TYR A 349 -20.75 -4.23 4.55
CA TYR A 349 -21.51 -4.16 5.80
C TYR A 349 -22.63 -3.12 5.70
N PHE A 350 -22.34 -1.90 5.24
CA PHE A 350 -23.35 -0.84 5.13
C PHE A 350 -24.49 -1.21 4.18
N GLN A 351 -24.17 -1.70 2.98
CA GLN A 351 -25.18 -2.07 1.99
C GLN A 351 -26.04 -3.23 2.50
N LEU A 352 -25.42 -4.30 2.99
CA LEU A 352 -26.12 -5.51 3.46
C LEU A 352 -26.94 -5.28 4.73
N SER A 353 -26.54 -4.32 5.57
CA SER A 353 -27.25 -3.96 6.79
C SER A 353 -28.24 -2.80 6.64
N GLY A 354 -28.33 -2.14 5.47
CA GLY A 354 -29.24 -1.00 5.25
C GLY A 354 -28.70 0.37 5.69
N GLN A 355 -27.42 0.45 6.05
CA GLN A 355 -26.80 1.62 6.67
C GLN A 355 -26.04 2.50 5.68
N ALA A 356 -26.11 2.25 4.37
CA ALA A 356 -25.34 2.98 3.36
C ALA A 356 -25.93 4.36 3.01
N GLY A 357 -26.97 4.84 3.72
CA GLY A 357 -27.53 6.19 3.52
C GLY A 357 -27.97 6.46 2.09
N LYS A 358 -27.60 7.62 1.53
CA LYS A 358 -27.97 8.04 0.16
C LYS A 358 -27.40 7.18 -0.97
N ARG A 359 -26.43 6.30 -0.69
CA ARG A 359 -25.86 5.36 -1.66
C ARG A 359 -26.40 3.93 -1.51
N GLN A 360 -27.37 3.70 -0.62
CA GLN A 360 -28.03 2.41 -0.44
C GLN A 360 -28.66 1.92 -1.76
N LEU A 361 -28.35 0.68 -2.13
CA LEU A 361 -28.96 0.03 -3.29
C LEU A 361 -30.45 -0.24 -3.02
N GLN A 362 -31.31 0.13 -3.97
CA GLN A 362 -32.77 0.11 -3.82
C GLN A 362 -33.39 -1.26 -4.14
N ARG A 363 -32.86 -2.32 -3.50
CA ARG A 363 -33.38 -3.69 -3.58
C ARG A 363 -32.96 -4.48 -2.35
N ARG A 364 -33.59 -5.64 -2.12
CA ARG A 364 -33.16 -6.56 -1.08
C ARG A 364 -31.81 -7.17 -1.47
N LEU A 365 -30.81 -7.02 -0.62
CA LEU A 365 -29.48 -7.59 -0.81
C LEU A 365 -29.29 -8.83 0.06
N ARG A 366 -28.73 -9.87 -0.54
CA ARG A 366 -28.34 -11.12 0.12
C ARG A 366 -26.83 -11.18 0.30
N ARG A 367 -26.04 -10.87 -0.74
CA ARG A 367 -24.57 -11.04 -0.76
C ARG A 367 -23.87 -9.90 -1.49
N GLY A 368 -22.75 -9.48 -0.92
CA GLY A 368 -21.78 -8.61 -1.58
C GLY A 368 -20.41 -9.28 -1.61
N VAL A 369 -19.58 -8.89 -2.58
CA VAL A 369 -18.19 -9.35 -2.66
C VAL A 369 -17.24 -8.15 -2.69
N ALA A 370 -16.19 -8.24 -1.88
CA ALA A 370 -15.07 -7.31 -1.91
C ALA A 370 -13.81 -8.07 -2.30
N GLN A 371 -13.00 -7.43 -3.11
CA GLN A 371 -11.75 -8.00 -3.61
C GLN A 371 -10.64 -6.97 -3.54
N ALA A 372 -9.44 -7.43 -3.21
CA ALA A 372 -8.24 -6.63 -3.34
C ALA A 372 -7.08 -7.39 -3.96
N TRP A 373 -6.14 -6.60 -4.45
CA TRP A 373 -5.06 -6.99 -5.33
C TRP A 373 -3.79 -6.22 -4.95
N GLY A 374 -2.61 -6.85 -5.00
CA GLY A 374 -1.37 -6.22 -4.53
C GLY A 374 -0.06 -6.63 -5.20
N ASP A 375 0.97 -5.84 -4.86
CA ASP A 375 2.38 -5.94 -5.27
C ASP A 375 2.60 -5.95 -6.79
N LEU A 376 3.53 -6.78 -7.28
CA LEU A 376 3.84 -6.94 -8.69
C LEU A 376 2.77 -7.79 -9.40
N MET A 377 1.50 -7.53 -9.16
CA MET A 377 0.37 -8.26 -9.76
C MET A 377 0.29 -9.72 -9.34
N GLN A 378 0.38 -10.01 -8.05
CA GLN A 378 0.52 -11.40 -7.58
C GLN A 378 -0.35 -11.77 -6.38
N ALA A 379 -0.77 -10.81 -5.57
CA ALA A 379 -1.62 -11.08 -4.42
C ALA A 379 -3.09 -10.86 -4.78
N GLY A 380 -3.96 -11.80 -4.42
CA GLY A 380 -5.40 -11.70 -4.58
C GLY A 380 -6.11 -12.13 -3.31
N THR A 381 -7.04 -11.32 -2.85
CA THR A 381 -7.86 -11.56 -1.64
C THR A 381 -9.32 -11.28 -1.96
N VAL A 382 -10.22 -12.17 -1.54
CA VAL A 382 -11.66 -12.09 -1.80
C VAL A 382 -12.42 -12.41 -0.51
N VAL A 383 -13.41 -11.58 -0.19
CA VAL A 383 -14.34 -11.79 0.91
C VAL A 383 -15.77 -11.68 0.38
N VAL A 384 -16.59 -12.68 0.71
CA VAL A 384 -18.05 -12.65 0.51
C VAL A 384 -18.72 -12.41 1.85
N MET A 385 -19.59 -11.41 1.90
CA MET A 385 -20.41 -11.10 3.06
C MET A 385 -21.89 -11.31 2.75
N GLY A 386 -22.66 -11.75 3.74
CA GLY A 386 -24.09 -11.97 3.60
C GLY A 386 -24.91 -11.42 4.77
N SER A 387 -26.15 -11.02 4.47
CA SER A 387 -27.07 -10.38 5.41
C SER A 387 -27.81 -11.36 6.35
N ASP A 388 -27.63 -12.67 6.18
CA ASP A 388 -28.37 -13.74 6.89
C ASP A 388 -29.90 -13.49 6.99
N GLY A 389 -30.46 -12.86 5.95
CA GLY A 389 -31.89 -12.54 5.88
C GLY A 389 -32.37 -11.45 6.84
N ALA A 390 -31.48 -10.77 7.57
CA ALA A 390 -31.83 -9.69 8.48
C ALA A 390 -32.52 -8.53 7.75
N SER A 391 -33.50 -7.91 8.41
CA SER A 391 -34.14 -6.71 7.90
C SER A 391 -33.14 -5.55 7.91
N PRO A 392 -33.06 -4.75 6.83
CA PRO A 392 -32.21 -3.57 6.78
C PRO A 392 -32.52 -2.63 7.96
N VAL A 393 -31.48 -2.14 8.63
CA VAL A 393 -31.58 -1.10 9.64
C VAL A 393 -31.92 0.21 8.94
N THR A 394 -33.05 0.81 9.29
CA THR A 394 -33.52 2.06 8.66
C THR A 394 -32.98 3.32 9.35
N LYS A 395 -32.36 3.17 10.53
CA LYS A 395 -31.76 4.29 11.27
C LYS A 395 -30.48 3.84 11.98
N SER A 396 -29.36 4.41 11.56
CA SER A 396 -28.03 4.28 12.18
C SER A 396 -27.30 5.61 12.12
N ARG A 397 -26.15 5.71 12.81
CA ARG A 397 -25.26 6.88 12.69
C ARG A 397 -24.80 7.12 11.24
N TRP A 398 -24.71 6.06 10.43
CA TRP A 398 -24.16 6.11 9.08
C TRP A 398 -25.16 6.58 8.01
N ASN A 399 -26.47 6.43 8.24
CA ASN A 399 -27.49 6.79 7.25
C ASN A 399 -27.49 8.30 6.91
N ASP A 400 -27.26 9.14 7.92
CA ASP A 400 -27.29 10.60 7.82
C ASP A 400 -25.88 11.24 7.91
N MET A 401 -24.83 10.42 7.98
CA MET A 401 -23.45 10.86 8.12
C MET A 401 -23.05 11.78 6.96
N LYS A 402 -22.56 12.97 7.30
CA LYS A 402 -22.02 13.93 6.35
C LYS A 402 -20.49 13.93 6.40
N PRO A 403 -19.81 14.48 5.38
CA PRO A 403 -18.37 14.67 5.46
C PRO A 403 -17.96 15.38 6.75
N GLU A 404 -18.64 16.43 7.18
CA GLU A 404 -18.24 17.23 8.35
C GLU A 404 -18.22 16.42 9.66
N ASP A 405 -19.03 15.36 9.75
CA ASP A 405 -19.15 14.50 10.92
C ASP A 405 -17.97 13.53 11.07
N LEU A 406 -17.20 13.31 9.98
CA LEU A 406 -16.03 12.42 10.00
C LEU A 406 -14.75 13.14 10.46
N PRO A 407 -13.92 12.49 11.28
CA PRO A 407 -12.67 13.05 11.74
C PRO A 407 -11.60 13.06 10.63
N GLY A 408 -10.52 13.79 10.87
CA GLY A 408 -9.43 14.01 9.92
C GLY A 408 -9.40 15.46 9.41
N THR A 409 -8.21 16.06 9.45
CA THR A 409 -7.99 17.48 9.19
C THR A 409 -7.12 17.66 7.95
N PRO A 410 -7.67 18.12 6.82
CA PRO A 410 -6.88 18.30 5.60
C PRO A 410 -5.95 19.50 5.72
N ILE A 411 -4.71 19.35 5.24
CA ILE A 411 -3.78 20.47 5.06
C ILE A 411 -3.54 20.75 3.57
N LYS A 412 -3.39 22.03 3.21
CA LYS A 412 -3.21 22.44 1.81
C LYS A 412 -1.75 22.33 1.37
N SER A 413 -0.82 22.70 2.26
CA SER A 413 0.63 22.69 2.03
C SER A 413 1.39 21.95 3.14
N VAL A 414 2.65 21.58 2.84
CA VAL A 414 3.65 21.09 3.82
C VAL A 414 4.01 22.17 4.83
N ASP A 415 4.00 23.42 4.40
CA ASP A 415 4.45 24.55 5.20
C ASP A 415 3.39 25.01 6.23
N ASP A 416 2.15 24.50 6.11
CA ASP A 416 1.04 24.85 7.00
C ASP A 416 1.16 24.20 8.39
N VAL A 417 2.11 23.27 8.59
CA VAL A 417 2.28 22.51 9.83
C VAL A 417 3.75 22.32 10.18
N PRO A 418 4.11 22.27 11.48
CA PRO A 418 5.41 21.81 11.92
C PRO A 418 5.72 20.43 11.34
N ASN A 419 6.85 20.34 10.67
CA ASN A 419 7.28 19.12 10.00
C ASN A 419 8.77 18.86 10.23
N ILE A 420 9.13 17.59 10.15
CA ILE A 420 10.51 17.12 10.23
C ILE A 420 10.86 16.56 8.86
N SER A 421 11.94 17.07 8.28
CA SER A 421 12.48 16.55 7.03
C SER A 421 13.56 15.52 7.32
N ASP A 422 13.48 14.36 6.68
CA ASP A 422 14.48 13.31 6.80
C ASP A 422 14.77 12.68 5.43
N ALA A 423 16.01 12.24 5.22
CA ALA A 423 16.45 11.59 3.99
C ALA A 423 17.42 10.48 4.38
N PRO A 424 16.91 9.32 4.83
CA PRO A 424 17.75 8.27 5.37
C PRO A 424 18.69 7.73 4.28
N ASP A 425 19.98 7.66 4.59
CA ASP A 425 20.99 7.11 3.68
C ASP A 425 21.11 5.60 3.88
N LEU A 426 20.10 4.87 3.43
CA LEU A 426 20.07 3.41 3.52
C LEU A 426 20.94 2.79 2.43
N ARG A 427 22.08 2.23 2.85
CA ARG A 427 23.04 1.53 2.00
C ARG A 427 23.00 0.03 2.27
N TYR A 428 23.01 -0.75 1.21
CA TYR A 428 23.00 -2.22 1.28
C TYR A 428 24.01 -2.80 0.29
N ALA A 429 24.54 -3.97 0.64
CA ALA A 429 25.27 -4.85 -0.26
C ALA A 429 24.50 -6.17 -0.34
N TRP A 430 24.26 -6.65 -1.57
CA TRP A 430 23.62 -7.94 -1.79
C TRP A 430 24.54 -8.91 -2.51
N ASP A 431 24.53 -10.13 -2.01
CA ASP A 431 25.17 -11.28 -2.60
C ASP A 431 24.24 -11.96 -3.61
N ASN A 432 24.77 -12.30 -4.78
CA ASN A 432 24.01 -12.98 -5.83
C ASN A 432 24.26 -14.49 -5.76
N GLY A 433 23.19 -15.28 -5.69
CA GLY A 433 23.27 -16.74 -5.86
C GLY A 433 23.73 -17.12 -7.28
N PHE A 434 24.29 -18.32 -7.44
CA PHE A 434 24.94 -18.76 -8.68
C PHE A 434 24.09 -18.62 -9.96
N ALA A 435 22.78 -18.82 -9.89
CA ALA A 435 21.88 -18.69 -11.05
C ALA A 435 21.78 -17.23 -11.53
N ILE A 436 21.62 -16.28 -10.61
CA ILE A 436 21.61 -14.85 -10.93
C ILE A 436 23.01 -14.39 -11.36
N SER A 437 24.07 -14.83 -10.68
CA SER A 437 25.45 -14.56 -11.12
C SER A 437 25.71 -15.07 -12.55
N THR A 438 25.17 -16.24 -12.90
CA THR A 438 25.23 -16.78 -14.27
C THR A 438 24.50 -15.88 -15.27
N TYR A 439 23.33 -15.35 -14.90
CA TYR A 439 22.57 -14.40 -15.70
C TYR A 439 23.34 -13.09 -15.93
N LEU A 440 23.89 -12.50 -14.86
CA LEU A 440 24.64 -11.25 -14.91
C LEU A 440 25.96 -11.38 -15.71
N ASP A 441 26.69 -12.49 -15.58
CA ASP A 441 27.86 -12.78 -16.44
C ASP A 441 27.46 -12.87 -17.92
N GLY A 442 26.25 -13.38 -18.20
CA GLY A 442 25.68 -13.37 -19.54
C GLY A 442 25.54 -11.94 -20.08
N LEU A 443 24.92 -11.05 -19.30
CA LEU A 443 24.73 -9.65 -19.68
C LEU A 443 26.07 -8.95 -19.94
N LYS A 444 27.07 -9.19 -19.08
CA LYS A 444 28.45 -8.71 -19.27
C LYS A 444 29.03 -9.17 -20.62
N LYS A 445 28.76 -10.41 -21.02
CA LYS A 445 29.20 -11.01 -22.29
C LYS A 445 28.29 -10.69 -23.48
N GLY A 446 27.24 -9.89 -23.31
CA GLY A 446 26.30 -9.56 -24.38
C GLY A 446 25.41 -10.73 -24.78
N LYS A 447 25.02 -11.55 -23.79
CA LYS A 447 24.16 -12.73 -23.94
C LYS A 447 23.01 -12.64 -22.94
N ILE A 448 21.82 -13.06 -23.34
CA ILE A 448 20.74 -13.33 -22.39
C ILE A 448 20.84 -14.80 -22.01
N ARG A 449 20.76 -15.10 -20.71
CA ARG A 449 20.82 -16.47 -20.20
C ARG A 449 19.56 -16.84 -19.44
N GLY A 450 19.15 -18.08 -19.58
CA GLY A 450 18.03 -18.67 -18.86
C GLY A 450 18.37 -20.04 -18.31
N SER A 451 17.49 -20.54 -17.45
CA SER A 451 17.54 -21.90 -16.94
C SER A 451 16.33 -22.67 -17.46
N PHE A 452 16.55 -23.87 -18.01
CA PHE A 452 15.48 -24.67 -18.61
C PHE A 452 15.07 -25.83 -17.72
N ASP A 453 13.80 -25.87 -17.37
CA ASP A 453 13.19 -27.01 -16.71
C ASP A 453 12.57 -27.96 -17.73
N SER A 454 13.18 -29.14 -17.89
CA SER A 454 12.72 -30.18 -18.82
C SER A 454 11.39 -30.82 -18.40
N ARG A 455 11.00 -30.71 -17.12
CA ARG A 455 9.74 -31.28 -16.60
C ARG A 455 8.52 -30.48 -17.03
N THR A 456 8.68 -29.16 -17.08
CA THR A 456 7.62 -28.22 -17.45
C THR A 456 7.80 -27.64 -18.85
N ASN A 457 8.89 -28.02 -19.53
CA ASN A 457 9.30 -27.49 -20.82
C ASN A 457 9.39 -25.95 -20.82
N ARG A 458 9.88 -25.39 -19.70
CA ARG A 458 9.87 -23.94 -19.45
C ARG A 458 11.29 -23.39 -19.38
N MET A 459 11.59 -22.42 -20.23
CA MET A 459 12.79 -21.59 -20.12
C MET A 459 12.49 -20.39 -19.20
N MET A 460 13.24 -20.26 -18.12
CA MET A 460 13.09 -19.18 -17.15
C MET A 460 14.18 -18.11 -17.34
N VAL A 461 13.72 -16.86 -17.43
CA VAL A 461 14.56 -15.67 -17.59
C VAL A 461 14.02 -14.60 -16.63
N PRO A 462 14.83 -14.04 -15.71
CA PRO A 462 16.21 -14.41 -15.37
C PRO A 462 16.38 -15.88 -14.98
N ALA A 463 17.61 -16.39 -15.06
CA ALA A 463 17.92 -17.79 -14.73
C ALA A 463 17.67 -18.08 -13.24
N ARG A 464 17.15 -19.28 -12.94
CA ARG A 464 16.74 -19.73 -11.60
C ARG A 464 17.36 -21.09 -11.28
N PRO A 465 17.61 -21.40 -9.99
CA PRO A 465 18.18 -22.69 -9.58
C PRO A 465 17.12 -23.77 -9.32
N PHE A 466 15.84 -23.43 -9.36
CA PHE A 466 14.70 -24.33 -9.17
C PHE A 466 13.50 -23.88 -10.02
N SER A 467 12.49 -24.75 -10.13
CA SER A 467 11.24 -24.49 -10.83
C SER A 467 10.08 -24.40 -9.84
N GLU A 468 9.42 -23.24 -9.76
CA GLU A 468 8.34 -22.98 -8.79
C GLU A 468 7.06 -23.79 -9.03
N ILE A 469 6.85 -24.28 -10.25
CA ILE A 469 5.66 -25.04 -10.66
C ILE A 469 5.95 -26.54 -10.82
N ALA A 470 7.15 -26.99 -10.45
CA ALA A 470 7.56 -28.40 -10.51
C ALA A 470 8.15 -28.84 -9.17
N ASP A 471 7.35 -28.66 -8.11
CA ASP A 471 7.65 -29.05 -6.73
C ASP A 471 9.04 -28.58 -6.24
N LEU A 472 9.42 -27.36 -6.62
CA LEU A 472 10.70 -26.73 -6.31
C LEU A 472 11.93 -27.55 -6.74
N ALA A 473 11.79 -28.52 -7.65
CA ALA A 473 12.93 -29.36 -7.96
C ALA A 473 14.01 -28.58 -8.74
N PRO A 474 15.28 -28.96 -8.56
CA PRO A 474 16.43 -28.19 -9.00
C PRO A 474 16.48 -28.10 -10.52
N VAL A 475 17.01 -26.98 -11.02
CA VAL A 475 17.24 -26.74 -12.44
C VAL A 475 18.73 -26.49 -12.64
N THR A 476 19.37 -27.39 -13.37
CA THR A 476 20.82 -27.38 -13.60
C THR A 476 21.20 -27.07 -15.05
N ASN A 477 20.22 -27.01 -15.95
CA ASN A 477 20.45 -26.76 -17.36
C ASN A 477 20.35 -25.27 -17.66
N TYR A 478 21.48 -24.65 -17.99
CA TYR A 478 21.58 -23.23 -18.33
C TYR A 478 21.82 -23.05 -19.82
N PHE A 479 21.26 -22.00 -20.41
CA PHE A 479 21.35 -21.75 -21.84
C PHE A 479 21.60 -20.28 -22.14
N ASN A 480 22.43 -20.02 -23.15
CA ASN A 480 22.36 -18.76 -23.90
C ASN A 480 21.11 -18.82 -24.78
N ILE A 481 20.29 -17.78 -24.74
CA ILE A 481 19.08 -17.65 -25.57
C ILE A 481 19.19 -16.46 -26.52
N PRO A 482 18.41 -16.43 -27.61
CA PRO A 482 18.36 -15.29 -28.51
C PRO A 482 18.07 -13.97 -27.80
N ASP A 483 18.69 -12.90 -28.29
CA ASP A 483 18.46 -11.52 -27.85
C ASP A 483 17.35 -10.84 -28.68
N THR A 484 16.52 -11.64 -29.35
CA THR A 484 15.40 -11.23 -30.19
C THR A 484 14.09 -11.70 -29.58
N GLY A 485 12.99 -11.01 -29.89
CA GLY A 485 11.68 -11.34 -29.35
C GLY A 485 10.52 -10.56 -29.97
N VAL A 486 9.35 -10.69 -29.34
CA VAL A 486 8.11 -10.03 -29.71
C VAL A 486 7.63 -9.14 -28.57
N VAL A 487 7.20 -7.92 -28.88
CA VAL A 487 6.51 -7.04 -27.92
C VAL A 487 5.13 -7.63 -27.56
N LYS A 488 4.94 -8.10 -26.33
CA LYS A 488 3.64 -8.61 -25.83
C LYS A 488 2.70 -7.50 -25.39
N THR A 489 3.26 -6.50 -24.72
CA THR A 489 2.59 -5.27 -24.30
C THR A 489 3.63 -4.16 -24.14
N PHE A 490 3.20 -2.91 -24.21
CA PHE A 490 4.06 -1.75 -24.07
C PHE A 490 3.31 -0.57 -23.47
N THR A 491 4.07 0.38 -22.93
CA THR A 491 3.56 1.68 -22.50
C THR A 491 4.52 2.80 -22.92
N ILE A 492 3.98 3.99 -23.16
CA ILE A 492 4.73 5.19 -23.51
C ILE A 492 4.58 6.18 -22.34
N SER A 493 5.63 6.27 -21.53
CA SER A 493 5.67 7.07 -20.31
C SER A 493 6.16 8.49 -20.56
N HIS A 494 5.46 9.46 -19.98
CA HIS A 494 5.76 10.88 -19.95
C HIS A 494 6.30 11.32 -18.58
N VAL A 495 6.49 10.39 -17.64
CA VAL A 495 6.96 10.64 -16.28
C VAL A 495 8.17 9.78 -15.92
N ASN A 496 8.97 10.26 -14.97
CA ASN A 496 10.08 9.53 -14.36
C ASN A 496 9.58 8.61 -13.24
N TRP A 497 10.53 7.89 -12.62
CA TRP A 497 10.22 6.93 -11.55
C TRP A 497 9.66 7.58 -10.27
N ASP A 498 10.04 8.82 -10.01
CA ASP A 498 9.54 9.66 -8.92
C ASP A 498 8.24 10.41 -9.29
N SER A 499 7.64 10.09 -10.44
CA SER A 499 6.47 10.75 -11.05
C SER A 499 6.69 12.21 -11.50
N SER A 500 7.93 12.70 -11.53
CA SER A 500 8.24 14.00 -12.17
C SER A 500 8.04 13.92 -13.69
N PRO A 501 7.62 15.01 -14.36
CA PRO A 501 7.44 15.01 -15.81
C PRO A 501 8.78 14.90 -16.57
N LEU A 502 8.77 14.17 -17.68
CA LEU A 502 9.89 14.18 -18.63
C LEU A 502 9.95 15.50 -19.42
N PRO A 503 11.14 15.89 -19.95
CA PRO A 503 11.25 17.03 -20.84
C PRO A 503 10.28 16.93 -22.03
N LYS A 504 9.72 18.07 -22.46
CA LYS A 504 8.72 18.12 -23.55
C LYS A 504 9.22 17.37 -24.80
N GLY A 505 8.41 16.45 -25.30
CA GLY A 505 8.71 15.63 -26.48
C GLY A 505 9.62 14.42 -26.23
N LYS A 506 10.08 14.20 -24.99
CA LYS A 506 10.76 12.97 -24.57
C LYS A 506 9.77 12.02 -23.90
N VAL A 507 9.97 10.73 -24.15
CA VAL A 507 9.20 9.64 -23.55
C VAL A 507 10.12 8.48 -23.23
N ASN A 508 9.76 7.69 -22.23
CA ASN A 508 10.31 6.36 -22.03
C ASN A 508 9.32 5.33 -22.56
N ILE A 509 9.78 4.38 -23.38
CA ILE A 509 8.92 3.30 -23.87
C ILE A 509 9.35 2.03 -23.14
N PHE A 510 8.47 1.47 -22.31
CA PHE A 510 8.71 0.19 -21.65
C PHE A 510 7.87 -0.89 -22.34
N ALA A 511 8.41 -2.10 -22.46
CA ALA A 511 7.71 -3.22 -23.05
C ALA A 511 8.05 -4.53 -22.35
N VAL A 512 7.08 -5.44 -22.32
CA VAL A 512 7.32 -6.85 -21.99
C VAL A 512 7.62 -7.60 -23.28
N ILE A 513 8.80 -8.20 -23.37
CA ILE A 513 9.32 -8.84 -24.57
C ILE A 513 9.31 -10.36 -24.36
N ALA A 514 8.48 -11.08 -25.12
CA ALA A 514 8.58 -12.52 -25.24
C ALA A 514 9.80 -12.86 -26.10
N LEU A 515 10.88 -13.33 -25.46
CA LEU A 515 12.11 -13.69 -26.16
C LEU A 515 11.88 -14.92 -27.06
N ASP A 516 12.66 -15.06 -28.11
CA ASP A 516 12.58 -16.25 -28.94
C ASP A 516 13.13 -17.47 -28.20
N GLY A 517 12.45 -18.60 -28.31
CA GLY A 517 12.89 -19.86 -27.68
C GLY A 517 12.47 -20.02 -26.22
N ILE A 518 11.63 -19.13 -25.69
CA ILE A 518 10.96 -19.30 -24.39
C ILE A 518 9.46 -19.55 -24.60
N VAL A 519 8.77 -20.06 -23.59
CA VAL A 519 7.31 -20.23 -23.64
C VAL A 519 6.64 -18.86 -23.75
N GLU A 520 5.53 -18.79 -24.49
CA GLU A 520 4.91 -17.52 -24.89
C GLU A 520 4.65 -16.59 -23.70
N ASP A 521 4.20 -17.11 -22.56
CA ASP A 521 3.83 -16.33 -21.36
C ASP A 521 4.98 -15.81 -20.52
N MET A 522 6.23 -16.17 -20.85
CA MET A 522 7.41 -15.59 -20.23
C MET A 522 7.88 -14.36 -21.02
N GLY A 523 8.20 -13.29 -20.32
CA GLY A 523 8.71 -12.06 -20.89
C GLY A 523 9.84 -11.44 -20.08
N LEU A 524 10.61 -10.59 -20.76
CA LEU A 524 11.59 -9.69 -20.14
C LEU A 524 11.08 -8.26 -20.29
N VAL A 525 10.89 -7.56 -19.18
CA VAL A 525 10.61 -6.12 -19.23
C VAL A 525 11.88 -5.35 -19.60
N HIS A 526 11.79 -4.47 -20.59
CA HIS A 526 12.89 -3.57 -20.93
C HIS A 526 12.40 -2.33 -21.69
N LYS A 527 13.28 -1.33 -21.82
CA LYS A 527 13.07 -0.16 -22.69
C LYS A 527 13.11 -0.51 -24.18
N LEU A 528 12.25 0.12 -24.98
CA LEU A 528 12.36 0.17 -26.44
C LEU A 528 13.06 1.46 -26.89
N GLY A 529 13.83 1.37 -27.98
CA GLY A 529 14.57 2.49 -28.57
C GLY A 529 14.65 2.39 -30.10
N ASP A 530 15.23 3.41 -30.73
CA ASP A 530 15.34 3.55 -32.20
C ASP A 530 14.01 3.38 -32.94
N ILE A 531 12.91 3.80 -32.30
CA ILE A 531 11.56 3.75 -32.86
C ILE A 531 10.78 5.01 -32.49
N ASP A 532 10.02 5.52 -33.45
CA ASP A 532 9.00 6.53 -33.22
C ASP A 532 7.91 5.95 -32.30
N PRO A 533 7.61 6.55 -31.13
CA PRO A 533 6.59 6.06 -30.20
C PRO A 533 5.25 5.76 -30.88
N LYS A 534 4.86 6.51 -31.91
CA LYS A 534 3.60 6.32 -32.66
C LYS A 534 3.57 5.05 -33.51
N LYS A 535 4.72 4.42 -33.75
CA LYS A 535 4.85 3.22 -34.58
C LYS A 535 4.96 1.94 -33.76
N VAL A 536 5.07 2.04 -32.43
CA VAL A 536 5.13 0.87 -31.54
C VAL A 536 3.80 0.16 -31.56
N LYS A 537 3.82 -1.18 -31.62
CA LYS A 537 2.63 -2.02 -31.61
C LYS A 537 2.92 -3.37 -30.96
N ILE A 538 1.90 -3.94 -30.33
CA ILE A 538 1.90 -5.33 -29.87
C ILE A 538 2.13 -6.24 -31.09
N GLY A 539 2.93 -7.29 -30.91
CA GLY A 539 3.34 -8.20 -31.99
C GLY A 539 4.57 -7.75 -32.79
N MET A 540 5.13 -6.57 -32.51
CA MET A 540 6.35 -6.10 -33.18
C MET A 540 7.57 -6.97 -32.82
N ARG A 541 8.36 -7.32 -33.84
CA ARG A 541 9.66 -7.99 -33.69
C ARG A 541 10.74 -7.02 -33.27
N VAL A 542 11.49 -7.38 -32.23
CA VAL A 542 12.56 -6.55 -31.68
C VAL A 542 13.84 -7.34 -31.40
N LYS A 543 14.95 -6.63 -31.27
CA LYS A 543 16.27 -7.16 -30.92
C LYS A 543 16.99 -6.26 -29.91
N ALA A 544 17.68 -6.85 -28.95
CA ALA A 544 18.48 -6.13 -27.98
C ALA A 544 19.61 -5.34 -28.67
N VAL A 545 19.80 -4.10 -28.22
CA VAL A 545 20.94 -3.25 -28.57
C VAL A 545 21.82 -3.16 -27.33
N TRP A 546 23.01 -3.75 -27.43
CA TRP A 546 23.94 -3.86 -26.31
C TRP A 546 24.85 -2.62 -26.19
N LYS A 547 25.31 -2.34 -24.97
CA LYS A 547 26.48 -1.48 -24.76
C LYS A 547 27.72 -2.09 -25.46
N SER A 548 28.71 -1.24 -25.73
CA SER A 548 30.04 -1.70 -26.14
C SER A 548 30.60 -2.64 -25.07
N GLU A 549 31.35 -3.65 -25.48
CA GLU A 549 31.86 -4.70 -24.58
C GLU A 549 32.58 -4.14 -23.34
N SER A 550 33.43 -3.12 -23.51
CA SER A 550 34.15 -2.45 -22.42
C SER A 550 33.27 -1.71 -21.40
N LYS A 551 31.99 -1.46 -21.73
CA LYS A 551 31.04 -0.75 -20.85
C LYS A 551 30.03 -1.68 -20.19
N ARG A 552 30.11 -3.00 -20.43
CA ARG A 552 29.22 -3.97 -19.83
C ARG A 552 29.77 -4.41 -18.49
N THR A 553 28.93 -4.36 -17.46
CA THR A 553 29.34 -4.60 -16.06
C THR A 553 28.65 -5.80 -15.42
N GLY A 554 27.73 -6.46 -16.14
CA GLY A 554 26.84 -7.47 -15.59
C GLY A 554 25.63 -6.84 -14.91
N ASP A 555 24.99 -5.90 -15.61
CA ASP A 555 23.77 -5.22 -15.16
C ASP A 555 22.70 -5.30 -16.27
N ILE A 556 21.41 -5.31 -15.92
CA ILE A 556 20.31 -5.34 -16.91
C ILE A 556 20.44 -4.22 -17.94
N LEU A 557 20.98 -3.06 -17.54
CA LEU A 557 21.23 -1.91 -18.41
C LEU A 557 22.38 -2.12 -19.40
N ASP A 558 23.09 -3.25 -19.38
CA ASP A 558 24.02 -3.62 -20.46
C ASP A 558 23.30 -3.85 -21.78
N ILE A 559 22.01 -4.20 -21.72
CA ILE A 559 21.07 -3.96 -22.79
C ILE A 559 20.66 -2.48 -22.68
N LYS A 560 20.98 -1.67 -23.69
CA LYS A 560 20.57 -0.26 -23.70
C LYS A 560 19.05 -0.14 -23.87
N TYR A 561 18.52 -0.91 -24.82
CA TYR A 561 17.11 -1.01 -25.19
C TYR A 561 16.94 -2.13 -26.21
N PHE A 562 15.70 -2.43 -26.58
CA PHE A 562 15.36 -3.26 -27.74
C PHE A 562 14.90 -2.38 -28.91
N ALA A 563 15.39 -2.67 -30.12
CA ALA A 563 15.08 -1.95 -31.34
C ALA A 563 14.29 -2.81 -32.35
N PRO A 564 13.51 -2.22 -33.28
CA PRO A 564 12.77 -2.98 -34.28
C PRO A 564 13.67 -3.84 -35.18
N LEU A 565 13.33 -5.12 -35.35
CA LEU A 565 14.09 -6.08 -36.16
C LEU A 565 13.60 -6.18 -37.63
N GLY A 566 12.43 -5.60 -37.93
CA GLY A 566 11.77 -5.75 -39.23
C GLY A 566 11.21 -7.17 -39.47
N ARG A 567 11.04 -7.57 -40.74
CA ARG A 567 10.43 -8.86 -41.14
C ARG A 567 11.40 -10.06 -41.12
N LYS A 568 12.66 -9.87 -40.72
CA LYS A 568 13.66 -10.96 -40.72
C LYS A 568 13.31 -11.99 -39.64
N LYS A 569 13.21 -13.27 -40.02
CA LYS A 569 13.11 -14.38 -39.04
C LYS A 569 14.39 -14.40 -38.21
N ALA A 570 14.25 -14.48 -36.89
CA ALA A 570 15.39 -14.68 -36.01
C ALA A 570 15.94 -16.09 -36.20
N LYS A 571 17.26 -16.23 -36.10
CA LYS A 571 17.90 -17.55 -35.98
C LYS A 571 17.81 -17.96 -34.51
N LEU A 572 17.13 -19.07 -34.24
CA LEU A 572 17.08 -19.67 -32.90
C LEU A 572 18.44 -20.31 -32.61
N ASN A 573 19.31 -19.55 -31.96
CA ASN A 573 20.59 -20.06 -31.45
C ASN A 573 20.44 -20.23 -29.94
N ILE A 574 20.00 -21.42 -29.52
CA ILE A 574 19.93 -21.82 -28.11
C ILE A 574 21.11 -22.75 -27.86
N GLU A 575 21.98 -22.36 -26.92
CA GLU A 575 23.24 -23.06 -26.64
C GLU A 575 23.32 -23.39 -25.16
N GLN A 576 23.50 -24.66 -24.81
CA GLN A 576 23.70 -25.07 -23.43
C GLN A 576 25.05 -24.58 -22.90
N ILE A 577 25.06 -24.07 -21.68
CA ILE A 577 26.25 -23.56 -21.00
C ILE A 577 26.39 -24.18 -19.62
N LYS A 578 27.60 -24.09 -19.05
CA LYS A 578 27.81 -24.31 -17.62
C LYS A 578 27.47 -23.03 -16.85
N PRO A 579 26.86 -23.12 -15.66
CA PRO A 579 26.69 -21.98 -14.78
C PRO A 579 28.06 -21.44 -14.32
N VAL A 580 28.09 -20.20 -13.86
CA VAL A 580 29.26 -19.57 -13.27
C VAL A 580 29.55 -20.21 -11.91
N GLU A 581 30.82 -20.55 -11.65
CA GLU A 581 31.27 -20.96 -10.32
C GLU A 581 31.37 -19.73 -9.42
N VAL A 582 30.88 -19.86 -8.18
CA VAL A 582 30.84 -18.77 -7.21
C VAL A 582 31.58 -19.21 -5.94
N ASP A 583 32.58 -18.43 -5.55
CA ASP A 583 33.35 -18.53 -4.30
C ASP A 583 33.32 -17.18 -3.56
N VAL A 584 33.83 -17.14 -2.33
CA VAL A 584 33.81 -15.93 -1.48
C VAL A 584 34.50 -14.72 -2.15
N LEU A 585 35.48 -14.94 -3.01
CA LEU A 585 36.24 -13.88 -3.70
C LEU A 585 35.58 -13.41 -5.00
N SER A 586 34.75 -14.26 -5.61
CA SER A 586 34.06 -14.02 -6.89
C SER A 586 32.58 -13.64 -6.72
N MET A 587 32.04 -13.70 -5.49
CA MET A 587 30.75 -13.15 -5.15
C MET A 587 30.76 -11.63 -5.36
N SER A 588 30.21 -11.20 -6.49
CA SER A 588 30.04 -9.78 -6.77
C SER A 588 28.93 -9.21 -5.90
N GLN A 589 29.32 -8.38 -4.93
CA GLN A 589 28.38 -7.55 -4.18
C GLN A 589 27.93 -6.37 -5.04
N LYS A 590 26.62 -6.16 -5.11
CA LYS A 590 26.07 -4.93 -5.70
C LYS A 590 25.74 -3.97 -4.58
N LEU A 591 26.40 -2.82 -4.57
CA LEU A 591 26.00 -1.70 -3.71
C LEU A 591 24.73 -1.07 -4.26
N GLY A 592 23.78 -0.75 -3.39
CA GLY A 592 22.61 0.03 -3.77
C GLY A 592 22.18 1.01 -2.69
N LYS A 593 21.33 1.93 -3.12
CA LYS A 593 20.73 2.98 -2.31
C LYS A 593 19.23 2.99 -2.54
N ILE A 594 18.47 3.28 -1.49
CA ILE A 594 17.04 3.59 -1.57
C ILE A 594 16.90 5.12 -1.50
N PRO A 595 16.69 5.81 -2.63
CA PRO A 595 16.69 7.27 -2.66
C PRO A 595 15.33 7.83 -2.24
N LEU A 596 14.94 7.62 -0.98
CA LEU A 596 13.69 8.14 -0.42
C LEU A 596 13.96 9.31 0.52
N SER A 597 13.02 10.25 0.54
CA SER A 597 13.05 11.41 1.42
C SER A 597 11.65 11.65 1.96
N TYR A 598 11.57 12.14 3.18
CA TYR A 598 10.36 12.20 3.97
C TYR A 598 10.15 13.58 4.56
N ARG A 599 8.87 13.95 4.69
CA ARG A 599 8.42 15.10 5.48
C ARG A 599 7.31 14.65 6.42
N TYR A 600 7.67 14.39 7.65
CA TYR A 600 6.74 13.93 8.68
C TYR A 600 5.97 15.10 9.27
N THR A 601 4.64 14.98 9.32
CA THR A 601 3.83 15.86 10.16
C THR A 601 3.99 15.40 11.62
N ALA A 602 4.21 16.33 12.54
CA ALA A 602 4.34 16.00 13.96
C ALA A 602 3.04 15.50 14.64
N GLY A 603 1.93 15.39 13.91
CA GLY A 603 0.60 15.19 14.47
C GLY A 603 0.08 16.45 15.15
N VAL A 604 -1.13 16.40 15.71
CA VAL A 604 -1.71 17.58 16.38
C VAL A 604 -1.01 17.85 17.71
N GLY A 605 -0.79 16.80 18.52
CA GLY A 605 -0.05 16.92 19.77
C GLY A 605 1.40 17.36 19.56
N GLY A 606 2.12 16.71 18.65
CA GLY A 606 3.51 17.08 18.37
C GLY A 606 3.67 18.45 17.71
N SER A 607 2.70 18.92 16.91
CA SER A 607 2.73 20.29 16.39
C SER A 607 2.67 21.32 17.52
N LYS A 608 1.80 21.09 18.52
CA LYS A 608 1.73 21.92 19.73
C LYS A 608 3.06 21.90 20.49
N PHE A 609 3.59 20.70 20.72
CA PHE A 609 4.87 20.49 21.39
C PHE A 609 6.02 21.30 20.76
N TYR A 610 6.23 21.17 19.46
CA TYR A 610 7.32 21.88 18.80
C TYR A 610 7.10 23.39 18.71
N THR A 611 5.85 23.84 18.61
CA THR A 611 5.53 25.27 18.64
C THR A 611 5.85 25.88 20.01
N ASP A 612 5.46 25.21 21.09
CA ASP A 612 5.71 25.67 22.46
C ASP A 612 7.20 25.67 22.80
N LEU A 613 7.90 24.59 22.46
CA LEU A 613 9.33 24.50 22.68
C LEU A 613 10.08 25.64 21.95
N ALA A 614 9.64 26.04 20.76
CA ALA A 614 10.26 27.15 20.01
C ALA A 614 10.12 28.49 20.75
N ASN A 615 9.08 28.64 21.55
CA ASN A 615 8.88 29.78 22.44
C ASN A 615 9.66 29.67 23.76
N GLY A 616 10.25 28.51 24.05
CA GLY A 616 10.94 28.19 25.30
C GLY A 616 9.97 27.71 26.38
N GLU A 617 8.80 27.22 25.98
CA GLU A 617 7.73 26.75 26.86
C GLU A 617 7.61 25.22 26.79
N ILE A 618 7.02 24.63 27.82
CA ILE A 618 6.62 23.22 27.85
C ILE A 618 5.16 23.20 28.28
N ASN A 619 4.31 22.59 27.46
CA ASN A 619 2.94 22.28 27.85
C ASN A 619 2.71 20.78 27.71
N GLY A 620 1.75 20.26 28.47
CA GLY A 620 1.19 18.93 28.29
C GLY A 620 -0.29 19.00 27.97
N THR A 621 -0.90 17.85 27.66
CA THR A 621 -2.34 17.72 27.46
C THR A 621 -2.96 17.04 28.67
N TYR A 622 -3.96 17.68 29.28
CA TYR A 622 -4.67 17.15 30.45
C TYR A 622 -5.70 16.09 30.04
N CYS A 623 -5.62 14.91 30.64
CA CYS A 623 -6.62 13.86 30.52
C CYS A 623 -7.53 13.88 31.76
N ALA A 624 -8.80 14.28 31.57
CA ALA A 624 -9.75 14.38 32.66
C ALA A 624 -10.13 13.03 33.30
N GLU A 625 -10.05 11.93 32.54
CA GLU A 625 -10.35 10.59 33.06
C GLU A 625 -9.26 10.05 33.99
N ARG A 626 -8.01 10.48 33.78
CA ARG A 626 -6.86 10.10 34.60
C ARG A 626 -6.48 11.12 35.66
N ASP A 627 -6.99 12.35 35.55
CA ASP A 627 -6.54 13.51 36.35
C ASP A 627 -5.02 13.73 36.23
N GLU A 628 -4.50 13.55 35.00
CA GLU A 628 -3.07 13.63 34.71
C GLU A 628 -2.79 14.57 33.53
N VAL A 629 -1.62 15.22 33.55
CA VAL A 629 -1.11 16.01 32.42
C VAL A 629 -0.05 15.20 31.71
N MET A 630 -0.24 14.90 30.43
CA MET A 630 0.69 14.09 29.64
C MET A 630 1.71 14.92 28.88
N ILE A 631 2.96 14.46 28.87
CA ILE A 631 4.04 15.01 28.04
C ILE A 631 4.76 13.92 27.21
N PRO A 632 5.03 14.19 25.91
CA PRO A 632 4.59 15.34 25.11
C PRO A 632 3.06 15.44 24.98
N PRO A 633 2.51 16.62 24.62
CA PRO A 633 1.10 16.78 24.28
C PRO A 633 0.61 15.73 23.29
N ALA A 634 -0.59 15.20 23.51
CA ALA A 634 -1.17 14.12 22.70
C ALA A 634 -2.65 14.40 22.40
N MET A 635 -3.12 14.03 21.21
CA MET A 635 -4.56 14.08 20.86
C MET A 635 -5.31 12.85 21.37
N PHE A 636 -4.61 11.87 21.93
CA PHE A 636 -5.18 10.60 22.31
C PHE A 636 -4.41 10.05 23.50
N ASP A 637 -5.13 9.66 24.55
CA ASP A 637 -4.57 8.93 25.68
C ASP A 637 -4.72 7.43 25.45
N GLU A 638 -3.61 6.70 25.52
CA GLU A 638 -3.55 5.28 25.24
C GLU A 638 -4.08 4.40 26.37
N GLU A 639 -4.12 4.90 27.61
CA GLU A 639 -4.63 4.13 28.74
C GLU A 639 -6.15 4.32 28.93
N SER A 640 -6.66 5.56 28.91
CA SER A 640 -8.10 5.81 29.02
C SER A 640 -8.84 5.64 27.68
N PHE A 641 -8.10 5.60 26.57
CA PHE A 641 -8.66 5.54 25.21
C PHE A 641 -9.47 6.79 24.81
N THR A 642 -9.24 7.91 25.49
CA THR A 642 -10.00 9.16 25.31
C THR A 642 -9.33 10.06 24.27
N MET A 643 -10.14 10.69 23.40
CA MET A 643 -9.66 11.75 22.52
C MET A 643 -9.48 13.04 23.31
N LEU A 644 -8.35 13.70 23.12
CA LEU A 644 -7.97 14.94 23.80
C LEU A 644 -7.82 16.08 22.80
N ASP A 645 -7.89 17.31 23.28
CA ASP A 645 -7.64 18.51 22.50
C ASP A 645 -6.38 19.21 23.02
N PRO A 646 -5.21 19.06 22.36
CA PRO A 646 -3.95 19.67 22.81
C PRO A 646 -3.97 21.20 22.95
N GLU A 647 -4.96 21.89 22.38
CA GLU A 647 -5.14 23.33 22.55
C GLU A 647 -6.06 23.64 23.75
N LYS A 648 -7.23 22.98 23.83
CA LYS A 648 -8.21 23.26 24.91
C LYS A 648 -7.79 22.68 26.25
N ASP A 649 -7.15 21.52 26.24
CA ASP A 649 -6.73 20.78 27.43
C ASP A 649 -5.27 21.07 27.81
N ALA A 650 -4.67 22.12 27.23
CA ALA A 650 -3.29 22.50 27.49
C ALA A 650 -3.07 22.85 28.99
N ARG A 651 -1.96 22.36 29.54
CA ARG A 651 -1.46 22.74 30.87
C ARG A 651 0.01 23.11 30.79
N THR A 652 0.35 24.28 31.30
CA THR A 652 1.72 24.79 31.31
C THR A 652 2.56 24.13 32.39
N ILE A 653 3.76 23.72 31.99
CA ILE A 653 4.74 23.05 32.83
C ILE A 653 5.94 23.98 32.94
N ASN A 654 6.46 24.16 34.16
CA ASN A 654 7.64 24.99 34.38
C ASN A 654 8.85 24.39 33.64
N PRO A 655 9.41 25.04 32.59
CA PRO A 655 10.51 24.47 31.83
C PRO A 655 11.83 24.34 32.63
N GLY A 656 11.87 24.93 33.82
CA GLY A 656 12.96 24.78 34.77
C GLY A 656 12.73 23.70 35.82
N SER A 657 11.57 23.09 35.99
CA SER A 657 11.36 22.10 37.06
C SER A 657 11.88 20.70 36.75
N GLY A 658 12.46 20.48 35.56
CA GLY A 658 12.89 19.16 35.11
C GLY A 658 14.09 18.60 35.85
N TYR A 659 14.18 17.28 35.90
CA TYR A 659 15.33 16.54 36.44
C TYR A 659 15.68 15.35 35.53
N ILE A 660 16.96 14.97 35.52
CA ILE A 660 17.43 13.84 34.71
C ILE A 660 16.88 12.55 35.31
N ARG A 661 16.05 11.84 34.55
CA ARG A 661 15.56 10.51 34.93
C ARG A 661 16.53 9.41 34.52
N SER A 662 17.06 9.52 33.31
CA SER A 662 18.04 8.59 32.77
C SER A 662 18.89 9.30 31.73
N PHE A 663 20.06 8.75 31.42
CA PHE A 663 20.94 9.31 30.40
C PHE A 663 21.82 8.25 29.74
N THR A 664 22.34 8.59 28.56
CA THR A 664 23.39 7.83 27.89
C THR A 664 24.41 8.75 27.24
N VAL A 665 25.64 8.27 27.11
CA VAL A 665 26.74 9.00 26.46
C VAL A 665 27.02 8.37 25.11
N VAL A 666 26.71 9.11 24.06
CA VAL A 666 26.92 8.71 22.67
C VAL A 666 28.35 9.05 22.27
N CYS A 667 29.13 8.03 21.95
CA CYS A 667 30.54 8.14 21.56
C CYS A 667 30.77 7.91 20.05
N GLU A 668 29.80 7.37 19.33
CA GLU A 668 29.90 7.03 17.91
C GLU A 668 28.77 7.69 17.12
N ASP A 669 29.00 7.91 15.82
CA ASP A 669 27.96 8.33 14.89
C ASP A 669 27.15 7.13 14.34
N ARG A 670 26.28 7.39 13.36
CA ARG A 670 25.43 6.35 12.76
C ARG A 670 26.18 5.39 11.84
N GLN A 671 27.42 5.71 11.49
CA GLN A 671 28.32 4.89 10.68
C GLN A 671 29.22 4.00 11.54
N GLY A 672 29.25 4.24 12.87
CA GLY A 672 30.12 3.57 13.82
C GLY A 672 31.47 4.27 14.02
N ASP A 673 31.64 5.48 13.47
CA ASP A 673 32.86 6.26 13.65
C ASP A 673 32.82 7.02 14.98
N LEU A 674 33.97 7.12 15.65
CA LEU A 674 34.07 7.85 16.93
C LEU A 674 33.81 9.35 16.75
N LEU A 675 33.01 9.93 17.64
CA LEU A 675 32.73 11.36 17.68
C LEU A 675 33.90 12.15 18.30
N ASP A 676 34.28 13.26 17.67
CA ASP A 676 35.25 14.23 18.23
C ASP A 676 34.82 14.74 19.61
N LYS A 677 33.52 14.89 19.83
CA LYS A 677 32.91 15.27 21.10
C LYS A 677 31.74 14.36 21.42
N LYS A 678 31.82 13.69 22.58
CA LYS A 678 30.74 12.88 23.14
C LYS A 678 29.48 13.72 23.30
N LYS A 679 28.33 13.14 22.99
CA LYS A 679 27.01 13.75 23.23
C LYS A 679 26.34 13.05 24.40
N VAL A 680 25.68 13.79 25.27
CA VAL A 680 24.91 13.22 26.37
C VAL A 680 23.43 13.37 26.03
N LEU A 681 22.75 12.23 25.86
CA LEU A 681 21.30 12.18 25.67
C LEU A 681 20.66 11.94 27.04
N VAL A 682 19.70 12.78 27.42
CA VAL A 682 18.98 12.70 28.69
C VAL A 682 17.50 12.47 28.45
N GLN A 683 16.88 11.68 29.31
CA GLN A 683 15.44 11.63 29.55
C GLN A 683 15.14 12.56 30.73
N VAL A 684 14.28 13.56 30.53
CA VAL A 684 13.93 14.55 31.55
C VAL A 684 12.47 14.38 31.95
N GLU A 685 12.24 14.14 33.24
CA GLU A 685 10.91 14.13 33.85
C GLU A 685 10.63 15.50 34.51
N PHE A 686 9.35 15.81 34.67
CA PHE A 686 8.89 17.03 35.34
C PHE A 686 7.93 16.64 36.48
N PRO A 687 7.86 17.43 37.57
CA PRO A 687 6.89 17.19 38.64
C PRO A 687 5.44 17.24 38.13
N ASP A 688 4.58 16.41 38.71
CA ASP A 688 3.12 16.43 38.55
C ASP A 688 2.61 16.19 37.11
N VAL A 689 3.39 15.51 36.27
CA VAL A 689 3.01 15.14 34.90
C VAL A 689 3.37 13.69 34.58
N ALA A 690 2.63 13.08 33.67
CA ALA A 690 2.88 11.75 33.14
C ALA A 690 3.76 11.84 31.88
N GLY A 691 4.85 11.08 31.84
CA GLY A 691 5.76 11.01 30.70
C GLY A 691 7.06 11.81 30.89
N SER A 692 7.83 11.93 29.82
CA SER A 692 9.16 12.56 29.85
C SER A 692 9.55 13.12 28.48
N ILE A 693 10.54 14.00 28.46
CA ILE A 693 11.09 14.58 27.23
C ILE A 693 12.54 14.14 27.06
N PHE A 694 12.88 13.61 25.89
CA PHE A 694 14.27 13.34 25.50
C PHE A 694 14.93 14.59 24.92
N GLY A 695 16.20 14.80 25.22
CA GLY A 695 16.99 15.89 24.66
C GLY A 695 18.49 15.73 24.91
N LEU A 696 19.29 16.64 24.34
CA LEU A 696 20.73 16.69 24.57
C LEU A 696 21.04 17.51 25.83
N LEU A 697 21.98 17.05 26.65
CA LEU A 697 22.49 17.81 27.78
C LEU A 697 23.73 18.62 27.34
N GLN A 698 23.61 19.95 27.42
CA GLN A 698 24.72 20.87 27.25
C GLN A 698 25.54 20.93 28.54
N LEU A 699 26.80 20.50 28.44
CA LEU A 699 27.79 20.54 29.53
C LEU A 699 28.87 21.60 29.24
N LYS A 700 29.32 22.26 30.31
CA LYS A 700 30.54 23.06 30.37
C LYS A 700 31.69 22.18 30.87
N ASP A 701 32.93 22.67 30.69
CA ASP A 701 34.10 22.03 31.26
C ASP A 701 33.94 22.00 32.80
N ASP A 702 34.17 20.84 33.41
CA ASP A 702 33.98 20.50 34.84
C ASP A 702 32.53 20.24 35.33
N ASP A 703 31.52 20.26 34.45
CA ASP A 703 30.15 19.90 34.86
C ASP A 703 30.07 18.41 35.28
N VAL A 704 29.54 18.16 36.47
CA VAL A 704 29.20 16.82 37.00
C VAL A 704 27.69 16.67 37.03
N PHE A 705 27.19 15.53 36.56
CA PHE A 705 25.76 15.22 36.52
C PHE A 705 25.51 13.74 36.84
N GLU A 706 24.32 13.47 37.37
CA GLU A 706 23.83 12.14 37.74
C GLU A 706 22.29 12.06 37.60
N GLU A 707 21.71 10.87 37.75
CA GLU A 707 20.26 10.73 37.88
C GLU A 707 19.74 11.61 39.03
N GLY A 708 18.65 12.34 38.81
CA GLY A 708 18.08 13.33 39.73
C GLY A 708 18.66 14.74 39.60
N SER A 709 19.73 14.96 38.81
CA SER A 709 20.28 16.30 38.60
C SER A 709 19.24 17.25 37.98
N ALA A 710 19.09 18.43 38.58
CA ALA A 710 18.13 19.43 38.12
C ALA A 710 18.60 20.08 36.81
N VAL A 711 17.67 20.22 35.86
CA VAL A 711 17.93 20.77 34.54
C VAL A 711 16.89 21.82 34.17
N LYS A 712 17.21 22.63 33.15
CA LYS A 712 16.26 23.55 32.52
C LYS A 712 16.38 23.47 31.01
N LEU A 713 15.23 23.60 30.34
CA LEU A 713 15.19 23.71 28.88
C LEU A 713 15.98 24.94 28.43
N VAL A 714 16.84 24.76 27.43
CA VAL A 714 17.49 25.84 26.71
C VAL A 714 16.56 26.26 25.59
N LYS A 715 16.07 27.51 25.63
CA LYS A 715 15.23 28.05 24.55
C LYS A 715 15.97 27.93 23.21
N PRO A 716 15.46 27.13 22.26
CA PRO A 716 16.09 26.95 20.97
C PRO A 716 15.84 28.19 20.09
N LYS A 717 16.75 28.47 19.17
CA LYS A 717 16.58 29.54 18.18
C LYS A 717 15.57 29.17 17.09
N LYS A 718 15.50 27.88 16.77
CA LYS A 718 14.60 27.26 15.79
C LYS A 718 14.45 25.79 16.19
N ILE A 719 13.25 25.24 15.98
CA ILE A 719 13.01 23.80 16.14
C ILE A 719 12.53 23.22 14.83
N ASP A 720 13.27 22.23 14.35
CA ASP A 720 12.97 21.44 13.16
C ASP A 720 13.23 19.94 13.36
N GLY A 721 13.40 19.53 14.63
CA GLY A 721 13.62 18.13 15.00
C GLY A 721 13.92 17.94 16.49
N PRO A 722 13.84 16.69 16.98
CA PRO A 722 14.11 16.36 18.38
C PRO A 722 15.58 16.59 18.78
N ASP A 723 16.51 16.61 17.83
CA ASP A 723 17.92 16.92 18.05
C ASP A 723 18.18 18.38 18.49
N LYS A 724 17.16 19.24 18.40
CA LYS A 724 17.20 20.63 18.87
C LYS A 724 16.70 20.82 20.29
N VAL A 725 16.15 19.78 20.93
CA VAL A 725 15.74 19.82 22.33
C VAL A 725 16.99 19.72 23.19
N VAL A 726 17.36 20.82 23.85
CA VAL A 726 18.58 20.91 24.64
C VAL A 726 18.25 21.32 26.07
N PHE A 727 18.84 20.62 27.02
CA PHE A 727 18.81 20.93 28.44
C PHE A 727 20.19 21.39 28.91
N LYS A 728 20.22 22.14 30.02
CA LYS A 728 21.45 22.45 30.75
C LYS A 728 21.22 22.25 32.24
N LEU A 729 22.31 21.95 32.96
CA LEU A 729 22.31 21.91 34.42
C LEU A 729 21.89 23.27 34.99
N LYS A 730 21.22 23.22 36.14
CA LYS A 730 20.57 24.39 36.72
C LYS A 730 21.50 25.35 37.43
#